data_AF-A0A951E2R2-F1
#
_entry.id   AF-A0A951E2R2-F1
#
_cell.length_a   1.000
_cell.length_b   1.000
_cell.length_c   1.000
_cell.angle_alpha   90.00
_cell.angle_beta   90.00
_cell.angle_gamma   90.00
#
_symmetry.space_group_name_H-M   'P 1'
#
loop_
_entity.id
_entity.type
_entity.pdbx_description
1 polymer ?
#
loop_
_entity_poly.entity_id
_entity_poly.type
_entity_poly.pdbx_seq_one_letter_code
_entity_poly.pdbx_strand_id
1 'polypeptide(L)'
;MDPITVAIVAALLSAFTDSGVEEAYRELKGVLKRSFRAKLLAAIEDLEAQPYSTVRRLAVAQELESFRSIDIDDVLRAGQALMESILRQLNRYLQYQQYQYSSQQQQQQQQQQQQQQQQQQQQQQRRFDPESLSSWLGQHPDEVSVLRELPSRIRAYSDLAPNTAAITTVRGIGIGQSAAISRIPMDALPSGNLSSSTAPPHSVPTKVECRFYASMNDEVVVRRVTTVEVVVSREDLGIAEGPGTNVRSGEVDPSHKLILQLIPKTLFETVNESRGEFDPPTPGQPLHAYFDVRPTEQGDGELWVMAWQQGQTPLLTLILKPKIVGSLGTQAHRIAVNTAAELPPVTASLHQLRIVEQSHGGGENSYLYTLDCGDLGILDIFESRRFVGDRTAYVNNLYQQIESRWISTGRDAVAFNEDLRGYGAQLFEELFPENLQQILWDNRDRISSILVISTEPFIPWEIVHLKQPNQPLSDDGRFFGQIGLVRWLYGTRPPEVLRVAQGRARFIVPDYPHPDWKLPQAQREVPFLKERFGATAVVPEKTQVRKLLAHGDAFDLLHFAGHGTAEQGNIANARIMLQGRIEGSNFVTDWFDATAVRMYARFGVSRPIVLLNACQIGRVGYQLTGIGGFAKAFLERGAGVFVGSLWSVGDYPARTFTEAWYDALLSGSPLSEATILAREQARRAHDATWLAYVVYGHPHAKLAPLSS
;
A
#
# COMPACT_ATOMS: atom_id res chain seq x y z
N MET A 1 -13.88 -22.49 -28.05
CA MET A 1 -12.94 -23.58 -28.41
C MET A 1 -13.70 -24.88 -28.35
N ASP A 2 -13.50 -25.73 -29.35
CA ASP A 2 -14.03 -27.09 -29.41
C ASP A 2 -13.42 -27.99 -28.30
N PRO A 3 -14.14 -29.00 -27.76
CA PRO A 3 -13.63 -29.87 -26.69
C PRO A 3 -12.31 -30.59 -27.01
N ILE A 4 -12.06 -30.96 -28.27
CA ILE A 4 -10.80 -31.59 -28.71
C ILE A 4 -9.66 -30.55 -28.64
N THR A 5 -9.92 -29.29 -29.01
CA THR A 5 -8.94 -28.20 -28.83
C THR A 5 -8.60 -28.02 -27.35
N VAL A 6 -9.60 -28.03 -26.47
CA VAL A 6 -9.40 -27.87 -25.02
C VAL A 6 -8.63 -29.07 -24.45
N ALA A 7 -8.93 -30.30 -24.87
CA ALA A 7 -8.22 -31.50 -24.45
C ALA A 7 -6.73 -31.46 -24.86
N ILE A 8 -6.44 -31.12 -26.12
CA ILE A 8 -5.07 -30.98 -26.65
C ILE A 8 -4.29 -29.92 -25.86
N VAL A 9 -4.87 -28.73 -25.67
CA VAL A 9 -4.21 -27.63 -24.94
C VAL A 9 -3.99 -28.00 -23.48
N ALA A 10 -4.96 -28.62 -22.80
CA ALA A 10 -4.83 -29.03 -21.41
C ALA A 10 -3.74 -30.10 -21.22
N ALA A 11 -3.63 -31.07 -22.14
CA ALA A 11 -2.62 -32.13 -22.08
C ALA A 11 -1.19 -31.59 -22.31
N LEU A 12 -1.02 -30.70 -23.29
CA LEU A 12 0.26 -30.06 -23.56
C LEU A 12 0.71 -29.12 -22.43
N LEU A 13 -0.23 -28.57 -21.67
CA LEU A 13 0.04 -27.75 -20.48
C LEU A 13 0.30 -28.57 -19.20
N SER A 14 -0.16 -29.83 -19.12
CA SER A 14 0.18 -30.74 -18.02
C SER A 14 1.51 -31.49 -18.22
N ALA A 15 2.23 -31.20 -19.31
CA ALA A 15 3.56 -31.73 -19.64
C ALA A 15 3.67 -33.26 -19.60
N PHE A 16 2.55 -33.97 -19.82
CA PHE A 16 2.47 -35.44 -19.85
C PHE A 16 3.10 -36.16 -18.64
N THR A 17 3.10 -35.56 -17.45
CA THR A 17 3.72 -36.18 -16.25
C THR A 17 2.98 -37.42 -15.72
N ASP A 18 1.90 -37.83 -16.37
CA ASP A 18 1.13 -39.03 -16.10
C ASP A 18 1.04 -39.87 -17.39
N SER A 19 1.52 -41.11 -17.35
CA SER A 19 1.62 -41.96 -18.55
C SER A 19 0.25 -42.23 -19.19
N GLY A 20 -0.84 -42.23 -18.42
CA GLY A 20 -2.20 -42.38 -18.92
C GLY A 20 -2.76 -41.13 -19.61
N VAL A 21 -2.10 -39.97 -19.48
CA VAL A 21 -2.38 -38.76 -20.27
C VAL A 21 -1.55 -38.75 -21.54
N GLU A 22 -0.27 -39.15 -21.46
CA GLU A 22 0.60 -39.28 -22.64
C GLU A 22 0.06 -40.30 -23.65
N GLU A 23 -0.39 -41.47 -23.17
CA GLU A 23 -0.94 -42.54 -24.01
C GLU A 23 -2.24 -42.11 -24.72
N ALA A 24 -3.20 -41.54 -23.98
CA ALA A 24 -4.45 -41.04 -24.54
C ALA A 24 -4.24 -39.88 -25.54
N TYR A 25 -3.24 -39.02 -25.31
CA TYR A 25 -2.86 -37.97 -26.25
C TYR A 25 -2.25 -38.54 -27.53
N ARG A 26 -1.38 -39.55 -27.40
CA ARG A 26 -0.77 -40.25 -28.54
C ARG A 26 -1.82 -40.99 -29.38
N GLU A 27 -2.82 -41.59 -28.73
CA GLU A 27 -3.98 -42.19 -29.39
C GLU A 27 -4.81 -41.14 -30.16
N LEU A 28 -5.20 -40.04 -29.50
CA LEU A 28 -5.92 -38.93 -30.14
C LEU A 28 -5.15 -38.37 -31.35
N LYS A 29 -3.85 -38.10 -31.22
CA LYS A 29 -3.01 -37.65 -32.36
C LYS A 29 -2.96 -38.70 -33.47
N GLY A 30 -2.96 -39.98 -33.12
CA GLY A 30 -3.07 -41.10 -34.06
C GLY A 30 -4.40 -41.13 -34.83
N VAL A 31 -5.53 -40.85 -34.16
CA VAL A 31 -6.85 -40.70 -34.79
C VAL A 31 -6.88 -39.47 -35.69
N LEU A 32 -6.46 -38.31 -35.18
CA LEU A 32 -6.42 -37.04 -35.91
C LEU A 32 -5.60 -37.15 -37.20
N LYS A 33 -4.45 -37.85 -37.16
CA LYS A 33 -3.59 -38.10 -38.33
C LYS A 33 -4.21 -39.03 -39.39
N ARG A 34 -5.24 -39.82 -39.04
CA ARG A 34 -6.01 -40.64 -39.99
C ARG A 34 -7.22 -39.88 -40.56
N SER A 35 -7.91 -39.09 -39.73
CA SER A 35 -9.18 -38.44 -40.11
C SER A 35 -9.02 -37.04 -40.74
N PHE A 36 -7.92 -36.32 -40.50
CA PHE A 36 -7.77 -34.92 -40.94
C PHE A 36 -6.59 -34.66 -41.87
N ARG A 37 -6.63 -33.50 -42.54
CA ARG A 37 -5.60 -33.06 -43.49
C ARG A 37 -4.32 -32.62 -42.80
N ALA A 38 -3.21 -32.70 -43.53
CA ALA A 38 -1.87 -32.35 -43.05
C ALA A 38 -1.73 -30.93 -42.46
N LYS A 39 -2.60 -29.97 -42.83
CA LYS A 39 -2.62 -28.63 -42.23
C LYS A 39 -2.95 -28.65 -40.73
N LEU A 40 -4.00 -29.37 -40.33
CA LEU A 40 -4.36 -29.47 -38.91
C LEU A 40 -3.25 -30.19 -38.13
N LEU A 41 -2.67 -31.25 -38.71
CA LEU A 41 -1.54 -31.94 -38.08
C LEU A 41 -0.34 -31.00 -37.90
N ALA A 42 0.01 -30.20 -38.92
CA ALA A 42 1.06 -29.19 -38.83
C ALA A 42 0.75 -28.11 -37.79
N ALA A 43 -0.50 -27.63 -37.69
CA ALA A 43 -0.91 -26.67 -36.66
C ALA A 43 -0.82 -27.24 -35.24
N ILE A 44 -1.10 -28.54 -35.07
CA ILE A 44 -0.94 -29.26 -33.79
C ILE A 44 0.54 -29.47 -33.47
N GLU A 45 1.38 -29.85 -34.44
CA GLU A 45 2.83 -30.02 -34.28
C GLU A 45 3.52 -28.66 -34.01
N ASP A 46 3.04 -27.57 -34.61
CA ASP A 46 3.41 -26.20 -34.25
C ASP A 46 2.99 -25.87 -32.80
N LEU A 47 1.78 -26.25 -32.37
CA LEU A 47 1.31 -26.01 -31.00
C LEU A 47 2.08 -26.85 -29.97
N GLU A 48 2.47 -28.09 -30.29
CA GLU A 48 3.37 -28.92 -29.48
C GLU A 48 4.73 -28.26 -29.28
N ALA A 49 5.28 -27.60 -30.32
CA ALA A 49 6.53 -26.87 -30.23
C ALA A 49 6.44 -25.58 -29.38
N GLN A 50 5.25 -25.00 -29.21
CA GLN A 50 5.02 -23.83 -28.34
C GLN A 50 3.65 -23.88 -27.63
N PRO A 51 3.45 -24.74 -26.61
CA PRO A 51 2.14 -24.99 -25.97
C PRO A 51 1.45 -23.75 -25.37
N TYR A 52 2.26 -22.75 -25.02
CA TYR A 52 1.82 -21.50 -24.41
C TYR A 52 1.34 -20.44 -25.42
N SER A 53 1.53 -20.67 -26.73
CA SER A 53 1.22 -19.68 -27.77
C SER A 53 -0.28 -19.59 -28.08
N THR A 54 -0.94 -18.52 -27.61
CA THR A 54 -2.35 -18.20 -27.89
C THR A 54 -2.66 -18.18 -29.38
N VAL A 55 -1.73 -17.70 -30.21
CA VAL A 55 -1.87 -17.65 -31.69
C VAL A 55 -1.96 -19.06 -32.28
N ARG A 56 -1.09 -19.98 -31.85
CA ARG A 56 -1.10 -21.37 -32.34
C ARG A 56 -2.33 -22.14 -31.87
N ARG A 57 -2.80 -21.89 -30.65
CA ARG A 57 -4.07 -22.44 -30.14
C ARG A 57 -5.26 -22.00 -31.00
N LEU A 58 -5.29 -20.72 -31.39
CA LEU A 58 -6.35 -20.19 -32.24
C LEU A 58 -6.27 -20.76 -33.67
N ALA A 59 -5.06 -20.97 -34.21
CA ALA A 59 -4.87 -21.63 -35.51
C ALA A 59 -5.38 -23.08 -35.52
N VAL A 60 -5.11 -23.87 -34.45
CA VAL A 60 -5.66 -25.23 -34.30
C VAL A 60 -7.18 -25.21 -34.21
N ALA A 61 -7.77 -24.26 -33.47
CA ALA A 61 -9.22 -24.10 -33.39
C ALA A 61 -9.85 -23.72 -34.75
N GLN A 62 -9.24 -22.80 -35.49
CA GLN A 62 -9.71 -22.34 -36.81
C GLN A 62 -9.63 -23.45 -37.88
N GLU A 63 -8.54 -24.22 -37.93
CA GLU A 63 -8.44 -25.37 -38.83
C GLU A 63 -9.50 -26.43 -38.45
N LEU A 64 -9.70 -26.76 -37.16
CA LEU A 64 -10.76 -27.67 -36.70
C LEU A 64 -12.18 -27.19 -37.11
N GLU A 65 -12.51 -25.91 -36.86
CA GLU A 65 -13.82 -25.33 -37.19
C GLU A 65 -14.11 -25.34 -38.72
N SER A 66 -13.07 -25.39 -39.56
CA SER A 66 -13.21 -25.45 -41.02
C SER A 66 -13.65 -26.83 -41.55
N PHE A 67 -13.43 -27.92 -40.81
CA PHE A 67 -13.68 -29.30 -41.27
C PHE A 67 -15.08 -29.82 -40.90
N ARG A 68 -16.13 -29.11 -41.33
CA ARG A 68 -17.53 -29.57 -41.17
C ARG A 68 -17.94 -30.64 -42.20
N SER A 69 -17.54 -31.90 -41.99
CA SER A 69 -18.38 -33.11 -42.12
C SER A 69 -17.58 -34.42 -42.23
N ILE A 70 -18.23 -35.52 -41.81
CA ILE A 70 -17.84 -36.94 -41.91
C ILE A 70 -16.79 -37.41 -40.86
N ASP A 71 -17.11 -38.51 -40.18
CA ASP A 71 -16.30 -39.30 -39.23
C ASP A 71 -15.57 -38.55 -38.10
N ILE A 72 -16.35 -37.81 -37.31
CA ILE A 72 -15.92 -37.11 -36.07
C ILE A 72 -16.01 -38.01 -34.82
N ASP A 73 -16.75 -39.11 -34.86
CA ASP A 73 -17.09 -39.95 -33.70
C ASP A 73 -15.90 -40.55 -32.95
N ASP A 74 -14.92 -41.14 -33.65
CA ASP A 74 -13.69 -41.66 -33.00
C ASP A 74 -12.79 -40.54 -32.46
N VAL A 75 -12.87 -39.35 -33.06
CA VAL A 75 -12.11 -38.17 -32.64
C VAL A 75 -12.67 -37.64 -31.32
N LEU A 76 -14.00 -37.60 -31.18
CA LEU A 76 -14.68 -37.27 -29.93
C LEU A 76 -14.42 -38.31 -28.85
N ARG A 77 -14.48 -39.62 -29.18
CA ARG A 77 -14.15 -40.70 -28.24
C ARG A 77 -12.73 -40.56 -27.68
N ALA A 78 -11.72 -40.38 -28.53
CA ALA A 78 -10.33 -40.21 -28.10
C ALA A 78 -10.11 -38.88 -27.36
N GLY A 79 -10.77 -37.79 -27.79
CA GLY A 79 -10.71 -36.49 -27.11
C GLY A 79 -11.32 -36.52 -25.71
N GLN A 80 -12.42 -37.24 -25.52
CA GLN A 80 -13.04 -37.47 -24.22
C GLN A 80 -12.16 -38.36 -23.32
N ALA A 81 -11.61 -39.46 -23.85
CA ALA A 81 -10.72 -40.34 -23.10
C ALA A 81 -9.47 -39.60 -22.55
N LEU A 82 -8.90 -38.71 -23.37
CA LEU A 82 -7.83 -37.78 -22.96
C LEU A 82 -8.30 -36.84 -21.85
N MET A 83 -9.45 -36.17 -22.02
CA MET A 83 -10.00 -35.24 -21.03
C MET A 83 -10.23 -35.91 -19.68
N GLU A 84 -10.81 -37.12 -19.65
CA GLU A 84 -10.97 -37.88 -18.43
C GLU A 84 -9.63 -38.24 -17.77
N SER A 85 -8.60 -38.54 -18.56
CA SER A 85 -7.26 -38.83 -18.02
C SER A 85 -6.64 -37.61 -17.35
N ILE A 86 -6.80 -36.42 -17.94
CA ILE A 86 -6.38 -35.15 -17.34
C ILE A 86 -7.15 -34.89 -16.04
N LEU A 87 -8.48 -35.10 -16.02
CA LEU A 87 -9.30 -34.96 -14.81
C LEU A 87 -8.91 -35.95 -13.71
N ARG A 88 -8.54 -37.19 -14.06
CA ARG A 88 -7.98 -38.19 -13.12
C ARG A 88 -6.64 -37.73 -12.53
N GLN A 89 -5.75 -37.14 -13.33
CA GLN A 89 -4.48 -36.56 -12.86
C GLN A 89 -4.70 -35.36 -11.92
N LEU A 90 -5.58 -34.42 -12.29
CA LEU A 90 -5.90 -33.24 -11.49
C LEU A 90 -6.51 -33.60 -10.13
N ASN A 91 -7.43 -34.57 -10.09
CA ASN A 91 -8.01 -35.04 -8.83
C ASN A 91 -6.98 -35.69 -7.91
N ARG A 92 -6.03 -36.47 -8.43
CA ARG A 92 -4.89 -37.00 -7.65
C ARG A 92 -4.04 -35.87 -7.05
N TYR A 93 -3.74 -34.83 -7.84
CA TYR A 93 -2.96 -33.68 -7.38
C TYR A 93 -3.68 -32.88 -6.28
N LEU A 94 -4.98 -32.62 -6.43
CA LEU A 94 -5.80 -31.94 -5.43
C LEU A 94 -5.88 -32.71 -4.11
N GLN A 95 -6.06 -34.04 -4.17
CA GLN A 95 -6.03 -34.91 -2.98
C GLN A 95 -4.68 -34.86 -2.26
N TYR A 96 -3.57 -34.85 -3.01
CA TYR A 96 -2.23 -34.72 -2.43
C TYR A 96 -2.02 -33.37 -1.73
N GLN A 97 -2.45 -32.26 -2.35
CA GLN A 97 -2.39 -30.93 -1.73
C GLN A 97 -3.23 -30.84 -0.45
N GLN A 98 -4.45 -31.39 -0.46
CA GLN A 98 -5.33 -31.43 0.72
C GLN A 98 -4.74 -32.27 1.87
N TYR A 99 -4.05 -33.37 1.55
CA TYR A 99 -3.32 -34.19 2.53
C TYR A 99 -2.12 -33.43 3.15
N GLN A 100 -1.33 -32.74 2.34
CA GLN A 100 -0.21 -31.91 2.82
C GLN A 100 -0.69 -30.79 3.75
N TYR A 101 -1.77 -30.09 3.37
CA TYR A 101 -2.36 -29.03 4.18
C TYR A 101 -2.89 -29.53 5.52
N SER A 102 -3.63 -30.65 5.52
CA SER A 102 -4.11 -31.30 6.75
C SER A 102 -2.96 -31.73 7.68
N SER A 103 -1.86 -32.23 7.09
CA SER A 103 -0.67 -32.64 7.84
C SER A 103 0.04 -31.46 8.52
N GLN A 104 0.13 -30.31 7.83
CA GLN A 104 0.68 -29.07 8.43
C GLN A 104 -0.20 -28.54 9.56
N GLN A 105 -1.53 -28.57 9.43
CA GLN A 105 -2.44 -28.16 10.50
C GLN A 105 -2.29 -29.04 11.76
N GLN A 106 -2.14 -30.36 11.61
CA GLN A 106 -1.88 -31.25 12.74
C GLN A 106 -0.54 -30.95 13.44
N GLN A 107 0.53 -30.67 12.68
CA GLN A 107 1.81 -30.27 13.26
C GLN A 107 1.72 -28.95 14.03
N GLN A 108 0.99 -27.95 13.51
CA GLN A 108 0.78 -26.68 14.23
C GLN A 108 -0.02 -26.87 15.52
N GLN A 109 -1.07 -27.70 15.52
CA GLN A 109 -1.83 -28.00 16.73
C GLN A 109 -0.97 -28.72 17.79
N GLN A 110 -0.11 -29.66 17.38
CA GLN A 110 0.82 -30.32 18.30
C GLN A 110 1.83 -29.34 18.90
N GLN A 111 2.38 -28.41 18.10
CA GLN A 111 3.28 -27.35 18.61
C GLN A 111 2.58 -26.41 19.60
N GLN A 112 1.34 -26.01 19.32
CA GLN A 112 0.55 -25.18 20.25
C GLN A 112 0.26 -25.91 21.57
N GLN A 113 -0.10 -27.20 21.52
CA GLN A 113 -0.29 -28.01 22.73
C GLN A 113 0.99 -28.14 23.57
N GLN A 114 2.15 -28.35 22.93
CA GLN A 114 3.45 -28.38 23.62
C GLN A 114 3.78 -27.03 24.27
N GLN A 115 3.54 -25.91 23.58
CA GLN A 115 3.75 -24.57 24.16
C GLN A 115 2.82 -24.30 25.35
N GLN A 116 1.54 -24.70 25.27
CA GLN A 116 0.62 -24.58 26.41
C GLN A 116 1.05 -25.44 27.60
N GLN A 117 1.52 -26.67 27.39
CA GLN A 117 2.05 -27.52 28.46
C GLN A 117 3.30 -26.91 29.11
N GLN A 118 4.24 -26.36 28.32
CA GLN A 118 5.41 -25.64 28.86
C GLN A 118 5.01 -24.41 29.67
N GLN A 119 4.04 -23.61 29.20
CA GLN A 119 3.53 -22.46 29.95
C GLN A 119 2.86 -22.87 31.27
N GLN A 120 2.07 -23.96 31.28
CA GLN A 120 1.48 -24.50 32.50
C GLN A 120 2.56 -24.99 33.49
N GLN A 121 3.60 -25.67 33.02
CA GLN A 121 4.73 -26.07 33.88
C GLN A 121 5.46 -24.85 34.48
N GLN A 122 5.72 -23.81 33.69
CA GLN A 122 6.33 -22.56 34.19
C GLN A 122 5.42 -21.79 35.14
N GLN A 123 4.09 -21.90 35.03
CA GLN A 123 3.14 -21.33 35.99
C GLN A 123 3.08 -22.14 37.30
N GLN A 124 3.17 -23.48 37.22
CA GLN A 124 3.25 -24.33 38.40
C GLN A 124 4.56 -24.13 39.16
N GLN A 125 5.70 -24.02 38.46
CA GLN A 125 6.99 -23.69 39.06
C GLN A 125 6.97 -22.31 39.74
N ARG A 126 6.39 -21.28 39.10
CA ARG A 126 6.22 -19.94 39.72
C ARG A 126 5.18 -19.87 40.86
N ARG A 127 4.41 -20.94 41.10
CA ARG A 127 3.59 -21.08 42.32
C ARG A 127 4.37 -21.69 43.49
N PHE A 128 5.56 -22.23 43.26
CA PHE A 128 6.47 -22.75 44.29
C PHE A 128 7.75 -21.92 44.35
N ASP A 129 7.60 -20.65 44.71
CA ASP A 129 8.72 -19.77 45.07
C ASP A 129 9.03 -19.92 46.58
N PRO A 130 10.21 -20.44 46.99
CA PRO A 130 10.58 -20.57 48.39
C PRO A 130 10.66 -19.23 49.15
N GLU A 131 11.01 -18.14 48.47
CA GLU A 131 11.10 -16.82 49.12
C GLU A 131 9.70 -16.34 49.55
N SER A 132 8.68 -16.56 48.70
CA SER A 132 7.28 -16.26 49.02
C SER A 132 6.79 -17.01 50.26
N LEU A 133 7.18 -18.29 50.42
CA LEU A 133 6.80 -19.10 51.57
C LEU A 133 7.44 -18.59 52.87
N SER A 134 8.73 -18.20 52.80
CA SER A 134 9.45 -17.63 53.94
C SER A 134 8.90 -16.25 54.35
N SER A 135 8.51 -15.43 53.39
CA SER A 135 7.90 -14.11 53.62
C SER A 135 6.51 -14.24 54.25
N TRP A 136 5.69 -15.22 53.82
CA TRP A 136 4.38 -15.49 54.39
C TRP A 136 4.47 -15.99 55.84
N LEU A 137 5.37 -16.96 56.11
CA LEU A 137 5.63 -17.48 57.45
C LEU A 137 6.17 -16.41 58.42
N GLY A 138 6.94 -15.44 57.91
CA GLY A 138 7.42 -14.29 58.68
C GLY A 138 6.32 -13.29 59.07
N GLN A 139 5.15 -13.33 58.41
CA GLN A 139 4.02 -12.42 58.67
C GLN A 139 2.91 -13.06 59.52
N HIS A 140 2.87 -14.40 59.64
CA HIS A 140 1.82 -15.15 60.35
C HIS A 140 2.42 -16.07 61.44
N PRO A 141 3.14 -15.51 62.44
CA PRO A 141 3.89 -16.32 63.42
C PRO A 141 3.00 -17.23 64.29
N ASP A 142 1.76 -16.84 64.56
CA ASP A 142 0.85 -17.59 65.44
C ASP A 142 0.33 -18.89 64.79
N GLU A 143 0.16 -18.92 63.46
CA GLU A 143 -0.33 -20.10 62.73
C GLU A 143 0.71 -21.24 62.68
N VAL A 144 1.99 -20.93 62.90
CA VAL A 144 3.09 -21.92 63.02
C VAL A 144 2.83 -22.92 64.15
N SER A 145 1.99 -22.57 65.13
CA SER A 145 1.54 -23.43 66.22
C SER A 145 0.84 -24.72 65.75
N VAL A 146 0.14 -24.68 64.60
CA VAL A 146 -0.73 -25.79 64.13
C VAL A 146 0.06 -26.84 63.34
N LEU A 147 1.22 -26.48 62.77
CA LEU A 147 2.04 -27.39 61.94
C LEU A 147 2.99 -28.30 62.76
N ARG A 148 2.81 -28.41 64.08
CA ARG A 148 3.63 -29.28 64.94
C ARG A 148 3.19 -30.75 65.00
N GLU A 149 2.03 -31.12 64.47
CA GLU A 149 1.51 -32.50 64.51
C GLU A 149 1.43 -33.16 63.12
N LEU A 150 2.58 -33.53 62.55
CA LEU A 150 2.69 -34.57 61.51
C LEU A 150 4.06 -35.30 61.62
N PRO A 151 4.17 -36.62 61.34
CA PRO A 151 5.32 -37.41 61.82
C PRO A 151 6.68 -37.18 61.14
N SER A 152 7.75 -37.45 61.90
CA SER A 152 9.14 -37.24 61.50
C SER A 152 9.67 -38.20 60.42
N ARG A 153 9.63 -37.75 59.16
CA ARG A 153 10.61 -38.04 58.09
C ARG A 153 10.87 -36.71 57.38
N ILE A 154 12.06 -36.10 57.41
CA ILE A 154 13.39 -36.65 57.11
C ILE A 154 14.48 -36.05 58.02
N ARG A 155 15.49 -36.86 58.39
CA ARG A 155 16.83 -36.39 58.84
C ARG A 155 17.92 -37.25 58.18
N ALA A 156 18.40 -36.80 57.02
CA ALA A 156 19.62 -37.20 56.32
C ALA A 156 19.73 -36.30 55.09
N TYR A 157 20.85 -35.65 54.74
CA TYR A 157 22.18 -35.62 55.34
C TYR A 157 22.60 -34.18 55.69
N SER A 158 23.39 -34.03 56.75
CA SER A 158 24.50 -33.08 56.77
C SER A 158 25.76 -33.81 56.30
N ASP A 159 26.63 -33.15 55.53
CA ASP A 159 28.10 -33.19 55.73
C ASP A 159 28.84 -32.36 54.66
N LEU A 160 30.12 -32.06 54.96
CA LEU A 160 31.15 -31.45 54.08
C LEU A 160 31.04 -29.94 53.74
N ALA A 161 31.39 -29.11 54.73
CA ALA A 161 32.36 -28.01 54.53
C ALA A 161 33.80 -28.61 54.46
N PRO A 162 34.93 -27.87 54.25
CA PRO A 162 35.11 -26.40 54.26
C PRO A 162 36.07 -25.80 53.18
N ASN A 163 36.18 -24.46 53.09
CA ASN A 163 37.35 -23.66 53.52
C ASN A 163 37.37 -22.20 53.00
N THR A 164 38.10 -21.35 53.71
CA THR A 164 38.21 -19.89 53.52
C THR A 164 39.51 -19.43 52.85
N ALA A 165 39.43 -18.41 51.98
CA ALA A 165 40.50 -17.47 51.59
C ALA A 165 39.88 -16.31 50.77
N ALA A 166 40.34 -15.05 50.81
CA ALA A 166 41.19 -14.32 51.76
C ALA A 166 40.95 -12.79 51.60
N ILE A 167 41.43 -11.95 52.54
CA ILE A 167 41.32 -10.48 52.48
C ILE A 167 42.70 -9.82 52.62
N THR A 168 43.09 -8.94 51.70
CA THR A 168 44.17 -7.93 51.82
C THR A 168 43.96 -6.89 50.69
N THR A 169 43.85 -5.55 50.78
CA THR A 169 44.23 -4.45 51.71
C THR A 169 45.50 -3.68 51.29
N VAL A 170 45.34 -2.41 50.85
CA VAL A 170 46.24 -1.20 50.88
C VAL A 170 45.51 -0.08 50.10
N ARG A 171 45.44 1.24 50.41
CA ARG A 171 45.73 2.13 51.57
C ARG A 171 46.79 3.26 51.35
N GLY A 172 46.38 4.39 50.77
CA GLY A 172 47.09 5.70 50.72
C GLY A 172 46.27 6.69 49.89
N ILE A 173 45.67 7.78 50.40
CA ILE A 173 46.16 8.99 51.12
C ILE A 173 46.81 10.03 50.18
N GLY A 174 46.19 11.22 50.04
CA GLY A 174 46.70 12.38 49.29
C GLY A 174 45.82 13.64 49.49
N ILE A 175 46.38 14.72 50.04
CA ILE A 175 45.67 15.87 50.67
C ILE A 175 45.69 17.16 49.80
N GLY A 176 44.65 18.01 49.87
CA GLY A 176 44.63 19.42 49.38
C GLY A 176 43.25 19.83 48.81
N GLN A 177 42.49 20.82 49.30
CA GLN A 177 42.67 22.30 49.39
C GLN A 177 42.86 23.01 48.02
N SER A 178 42.32 24.21 47.73
CA SER A 178 41.18 25.02 48.26
C SER A 178 41.00 26.28 47.37
N ALA A 179 39.85 26.98 47.40
CA ALA A 179 39.63 28.38 46.90
C ALA A 179 39.82 28.64 45.36
N ALA A 180 39.34 29.74 44.73
CA ALA A 180 38.34 30.76 45.10
C ALA A 180 37.72 31.50 43.87
N ILE A 181 36.71 32.32 44.17
CA ILE A 181 35.80 33.16 43.34
C ILE A 181 36.46 34.38 42.63
N SER A 182 36.10 34.65 41.36
CA SER A 182 35.70 35.98 40.79
C SER A 182 35.08 35.78 39.37
N ARG A 183 34.21 36.57 38.71
CA ARG A 183 33.54 37.90 38.82
C ARG A 183 34.19 39.18 38.22
N ILE A 184 33.35 39.94 37.48
CA ILE A 184 33.34 41.41 37.20
C ILE A 184 34.46 41.93 36.23
N PRO A 185 34.25 42.99 35.38
CA PRO A 185 33.10 43.92 35.20
C PRO A 185 32.49 44.00 33.77
N MET A 186 31.41 44.81 33.62
CA MET A 186 31.11 45.61 32.41
C MET A 186 31.55 47.05 32.65
N ASP A 187 31.95 47.81 31.61
CA ASP A 187 31.25 49.06 31.21
C ASP A 187 31.91 49.80 30.01
N ALA A 188 31.19 50.84 29.53
CA ALA A 188 31.61 51.97 28.68
C ALA A 188 31.56 51.85 27.13
N LEU A 189 30.77 52.75 26.53
CA LEU A 189 30.72 53.12 25.09
C LEU A 189 31.60 54.36 24.83
N PRO A 190 31.89 54.71 23.54
CA PRO A 190 31.12 55.83 22.97
C PRO A 190 30.77 55.76 21.47
N SER A 191 29.59 56.32 21.16
CA SER A 191 29.08 57.01 19.94
C SER A 191 29.88 57.02 18.61
N GLY A 192 29.20 56.74 17.48
CA GLY A 192 29.76 57.00 16.13
C GLY A 192 28.86 56.71 14.90
N ASN A 193 27.86 57.57 14.62
CA ASN A 193 27.17 57.81 13.33
C ASN A 193 26.87 56.66 12.32
N LEU A 194 25.57 56.33 12.22
CA LEU A 194 24.74 56.43 11.01
C LEU A 194 25.30 55.98 9.63
N SER A 195 24.82 54.84 9.14
CA SER A 195 24.47 54.68 7.71
C SER A 195 23.17 53.88 7.56
N SER A 196 22.25 54.33 6.71
CA SER A 196 20.94 53.71 6.53
C SER A 196 20.99 52.50 5.60
N SER A 197 20.68 51.30 6.12
CA SER A 197 20.33 50.13 5.33
C SER A 197 18.89 49.72 5.67
N THR A 198 17.95 49.95 4.75
CA THR A 198 16.56 49.53 4.91
C THR A 198 16.46 48.01 4.82
N ALA A 199 16.18 47.35 5.94
CA ALA A 199 15.85 45.94 5.95
C ALA A 199 14.53 45.68 5.18
N PRO A 200 14.41 44.57 4.42
CA PRO A 200 13.17 44.24 3.73
C PRO A 200 12.06 43.85 4.74
N PRO A 201 10.80 44.26 4.53
CA PRO A 201 9.71 44.01 5.48
C PRO A 201 9.12 42.58 5.34
N HIS A 202 9.91 41.56 5.71
CA HIS A 202 9.48 40.15 5.64
C HIS A 202 9.82 39.35 6.92
N SER A 203 8.88 39.31 7.87
CA SER A 203 8.82 38.28 8.92
C SER A 203 7.39 38.14 9.47
N VAL A 204 6.58 37.32 8.80
CA VAL A 204 5.17 36.98 9.13
C VAL A 204 5.04 35.46 8.91
N PRO A 205 4.56 34.67 9.88
CA PRO A 205 5.40 34.33 11.05
C PRO A 205 5.93 32.89 11.00
N THR A 206 6.75 32.53 11.99
CA THR A 206 7.04 31.13 12.33
C THR A 206 5.75 30.36 12.64
N LYS A 207 5.57 29.20 12.00
CA LYS A 207 4.52 28.22 12.36
C LYS A 207 4.77 27.64 13.76
N VAL A 208 3.76 26.99 14.33
CA VAL A 208 3.77 26.53 15.73
C VAL A 208 3.37 25.06 15.85
N GLU A 209 4.02 24.29 16.73
CA GLU A 209 3.52 22.95 17.08
C GLU A 209 2.19 23.10 17.82
N CYS A 210 1.18 22.34 17.39
CA CYS A 210 -0.03 22.09 18.14
C CYS A 210 -0.21 20.59 18.36
N ARG A 211 -0.71 20.22 19.54
CA ARG A 211 -1.21 18.88 19.85
C ARG A 211 -2.71 18.83 19.68
N PHE A 212 -3.16 17.79 19.00
CA PHE A 212 -4.54 17.53 18.64
C PHE A 212 -5.00 16.27 19.37
N TYR A 213 -6.12 16.39 20.06
CA TYR A 213 -6.76 15.36 20.86
C TYR A 213 -8.18 15.20 20.34
N ALA A 214 -8.65 13.97 20.13
CA ALA A 214 -10.06 13.68 19.88
C ALA A 214 -10.52 12.60 20.85
N SER A 215 -11.68 12.77 21.47
CA SER A 215 -12.16 11.92 22.57
C SER A 215 -13.67 11.74 22.59
N MET A 216 -14.10 10.52 22.92
CA MET A 216 -15.46 10.08 23.16
C MET A 216 -15.46 8.86 24.11
N ASN A 217 -16.62 8.31 24.45
CA ASN A 217 -16.70 7.09 25.26
C ASN A 217 -16.24 5.85 24.47
N ASP A 218 -15.51 4.94 25.13
CA ASP A 218 -15.10 3.63 24.56
C ASP A 218 -16.30 2.73 24.21
N GLU A 219 -17.41 2.83 24.97
CA GLU A 219 -18.71 2.22 24.63
C GLU A 219 -19.76 3.31 24.36
N VAL A 220 -20.53 3.16 23.28
CA VAL A 220 -21.63 4.05 22.92
C VAL A 220 -22.91 3.28 22.61
N VAL A 221 -24.06 3.85 22.97
CA VAL A 221 -25.36 3.16 22.84
C VAL A 221 -25.95 3.36 21.45
N VAL A 222 -26.34 2.26 20.81
CA VAL A 222 -26.98 2.27 19.49
C VAL A 222 -28.19 3.22 19.43
N ARG A 223 -28.27 4.02 18.36
CA ARG A 223 -29.26 5.08 18.10
C ARG A 223 -29.30 6.25 19.09
N ARG A 224 -28.49 6.25 20.16
CA ARG A 224 -28.37 7.38 21.09
C ARG A 224 -27.35 8.39 20.56
N VAL A 225 -27.69 9.67 20.55
CA VAL A 225 -26.72 10.74 20.20
C VAL A 225 -25.59 10.78 21.24
N THR A 226 -24.36 10.93 20.76
CA THR A 226 -23.14 11.02 21.56
C THR A 226 -22.16 11.97 20.87
N THR A 227 -21.33 12.66 21.64
CA THR A 227 -20.50 13.77 21.16
C THR A 227 -19.04 13.34 21.11
N VAL A 228 -18.35 13.69 20.02
CA VAL A 228 -16.89 13.68 19.93
C VAL A 228 -16.40 15.07 20.31
N GLU A 229 -15.62 15.16 21.37
CA GLU A 229 -14.83 16.36 21.69
C GLU A 229 -13.51 16.32 20.92
N VAL A 230 -13.09 17.46 20.37
CA VAL A 230 -11.79 17.65 19.75
C VAL A 230 -11.12 18.86 20.40
N VAL A 231 -9.94 18.66 20.97
CA VAL A 231 -9.16 19.71 21.63
C VAL A 231 -7.87 19.93 20.85
N VAL A 232 -7.51 21.18 20.61
CA VAL A 232 -6.23 21.56 19.99
C VAL A 232 -5.51 22.56 20.89
N SER A 233 -4.29 22.23 21.30
CA SER A 233 -3.51 22.98 22.29
C SER A 233 -2.06 23.17 21.82
N ARG A 234 -1.36 24.19 22.33
CA ARG A 234 0.09 24.31 22.17
C ARG A 234 0.86 23.63 23.31
N GLU A 235 0.16 23.31 24.39
CA GLU A 235 0.67 22.64 25.58
C GLU A 235 0.29 21.15 25.57
N ASP A 236 1.03 20.32 26.30
CA ASP A 236 0.59 18.94 26.54
C ASP A 236 -0.47 18.90 27.64
N LEU A 237 -1.69 18.49 27.27
CA LEU A 237 -2.80 18.33 28.19
C LEU A 237 -2.78 17.00 28.97
N GLY A 238 -1.83 16.09 28.68
CA GLY A 238 -1.66 14.82 29.39
C GLY A 238 -2.80 13.80 29.19
N ILE A 239 -3.65 14.02 28.17
CA ILE A 239 -4.75 13.12 27.78
C ILE A 239 -4.16 11.84 27.19
N ALA A 240 -4.66 10.68 27.63
CA ALA A 240 -4.17 9.36 27.21
C ALA A 240 -4.98 8.80 26.02
N GLU A 241 -4.31 8.12 25.08
CA GLU A 241 -4.98 7.39 24.00
C GLU A 241 -5.75 6.15 24.52
N GLY A 242 -6.79 5.76 23.80
CA GLY A 242 -7.66 4.60 24.04
C GLY A 242 -8.57 4.33 22.83
N PRO A 243 -9.47 3.33 22.87
CA PRO A 243 -10.40 3.06 21.78
C PRO A 243 -11.19 4.30 21.35
N GLY A 244 -11.74 5.04 22.32
CA GLY A 244 -12.43 6.31 22.14
C GLY A 244 -11.53 7.55 22.26
N THR A 245 -10.19 7.48 22.23
CA THR A 245 -9.34 8.68 22.33
C THR A 245 -8.04 8.58 21.53
N ASN A 246 -7.71 9.60 20.72
CA ASN A 246 -6.52 9.62 19.87
C ASN A 246 -5.78 10.97 19.91
N VAL A 247 -4.44 10.95 19.84
CA VAL A 247 -3.57 12.12 20.09
C VAL A 247 -2.41 12.22 19.09
N ARG A 248 -2.24 13.37 18.43
CA ARG A 248 -1.14 13.62 17.47
C ARG A 248 -0.63 15.07 17.52
N SER A 249 0.66 15.29 17.26
CA SER A 249 1.23 16.62 17.01
C SER A 249 1.16 17.00 15.53
N GLY A 250 1.15 18.30 15.24
CA GLY A 250 1.39 18.85 13.91
C GLY A 250 1.62 20.35 13.92
N GLU A 251 2.50 20.84 13.03
CA GLU A 251 2.65 22.27 12.78
C GLU A 251 1.34 22.89 12.28
N VAL A 252 0.97 24.04 12.83
CA VAL A 252 -0.14 24.89 12.37
C VAL A 252 0.39 26.26 11.98
N ASP A 253 -0.09 26.77 10.86
CA ASP A 253 0.13 28.16 10.46
C ASP A 253 -0.86 29.09 11.18
N PRO A 254 -0.40 30.01 12.05
CA PRO A 254 -1.29 30.89 12.82
C PRO A 254 -2.01 31.95 11.98
N SER A 255 -1.66 32.17 10.70
CA SER A 255 -2.39 33.15 9.84
C SER A 255 -3.52 32.53 9.02
N HIS A 256 -3.74 31.22 9.10
CA HIS A 256 -4.76 30.51 8.34
C HIS A 256 -5.75 29.79 9.28
N LYS A 257 -7.04 29.77 8.94
CA LYS A 257 -8.05 29.02 9.72
C LYS A 257 -7.67 27.54 9.81
N LEU A 258 -7.91 26.97 10.97
CA LEU A 258 -7.78 25.54 11.24
C LEU A 258 -9.15 24.88 11.03
N ILE A 259 -9.20 23.89 10.13
CA ILE A 259 -10.43 23.20 9.77
C ILE A 259 -10.39 21.81 10.43
N LEU A 260 -11.42 21.53 11.23
CA LEU A 260 -11.63 20.24 11.86
C LEU A 260 -12.85 19.58 11.21
N GLN A 261 -12.65 18.40 10.64
CA GLN A 261 -13.67 17.66 9.91
C GLN A 261 -13.83 16.26 10.53
N LEU A 262 -14.96 16.02 11.17
CA LEU A 262 -15.40 14.70 11.58
C LEU A 262 -15.89 13.91 10.35
N ILE A 263 -15.50 12.64 10.24
CA ILE A 263 -15.94 11.72 9.21
C ILE A 263 -16.44 10.43 9.88
N PRO A 264 -17.75 10.13 9.85
CA PRO A 264 -18.25 8.86 10.35
C PRO A 264 -17.89 7.74 9.37
N LYS A 265 -17.02 6.83 9.81
CA LYS A 265 -16.34 5.87 8.94
C LYS A 265 -17.08 4.53 8.88
N THR A 266 -17.57 4.05 10.02
CA THR A 266 -18.22 2.74 10.16
C THR A 266 -19.30 2.80 11.24
N LEU A 267 -20.56 2.47 10.87
CA LEU A 267 -21.72 2.37 11.77
C LEU A 267 -22.09 3.65 12.56
N PHE A 268 -21.84 4.83 11.99
CA PHE A 268 -22.25 6.13 12.54
C PHE A 268 -22.89 7.03 11.48
N GLU A 269 -23.77 7.93 11.94
CA GLU A 269 -24.29 9.07 11.19
C GLU A 269 -23.98 10.37 11.94
N THR A 270 -23.69 11.46 11.23
CA THR A 270 -23.57 12.81 11.81
C THR A 270 -24.94 13.41 12.10
N VAL A 271 -25.08 14.11 13.23
CA VAL A 271 -26.34 14.70 13.71
C VAL A 271 -26.38 16.21 13.48
N ASN A 272 -25.22 16.86 13.54
CA ASN A 272 -25.00 18.28 13.28
C ASN A 272 -23.91 18.47 12.19
N GLU A 273 -23.41 19.70 12.03
CA GLU A 273 -22.36 20.01 11.07
C GLU A 273 -21.08 19.22 11.36
N SER A 274 -20.62 18.44 10.40
CA SER A 274 -19.42 17.58 10.52
C SER A 274 -18.10 18.31 10.24
N ARG A 275 -18.15 19.62 9.94
CA ARG A 275 -17.00 20.48 9.65
C ARG A 275 -17.12 21.77 10.45
N GLY A 276 -16.06 22.16 11.14
CA GLY A 276 -15.94 23.48 11.76
C GLY A 276 -14.64 24.18 11.34
N GLU A 277 -14.70 25.51 11.24
CA GLU A 277 -13.58 26.38 10.89
C GLU A 277 -13.24 27.28 12.09
N PHE A 278 -12.00 27.22 12.55
CA PHE A 278 -11.58 27.78 13.83
C PHE A 278 -10.31 28.63 13.68
N ASP A 279 -10.09 29.56 14.61
CA ASP A 279 -8.80 30.19 14.76
C ASP A 279 -7.81 29.22 15.45
N PRO A 280 -6.55 29.11 15.00
CA PRO A 280 -5.54 28.33 15.69
C PRO A 280 -5.39 28.72 17.16
N PRO A 281 -5.24 27.76 18.10
CA PRO A 281 -5.17 28.05 19.53
C PRO A 281 -3.97 28.95 19.87
N THR A 282 -4.07 29.70 20.97
CA THR A 282 -2.95 30.50 21.52
C THR A 282 -2.37 29.83 22.77
N PRO A 283 -1.14 30.18 23.21
CA PRO A 283 -0.53 29.53 24.37
C PRO A 283 -1.40 29.69 25.62
N GLY A 284 -1.69 28.58 26.30
CA GLY A 284 -2.57 28.53 27.46
C GLY A 284 -4.07 28.68 27.15
N GLN A 285 -4.47 28.69 25.88
CA GLN A 285 -5.87 28.72 25.43
C GLN A 285 -6.14 27.62 24.39
N PRO A 286 -6.44 26.38 24.83
CA PRO A 286 -6.86 25.31 23.95
C PRO A 286 -8.16 25.66 23.20
N LEU A 287 -8.19 25.31 21.93
CA LEU A 287 -9.41 25.28 21.12
C LEU A 287 -10.19 24.01 21.46
N HIS A 288 -11.49 24.13 21.72
CA HIS A 288 -12.42 23.01 21.86
C HIS A 288 -13.46 23.04 20.73
N ALA A 289 -13.73 21.89 20.13
CA ALA A 289 -14.79 21.68 19.14
C ALA A 289 -15.58 20.42 19.47
N TYR A 290 -16.88 20.41 19.14
CA TYR A 290 -17.81 19.34 19.51
C TYR A 290 -18.64 18.91 18.30
N PHE A 291 -18.66 17.61 18.01
CA PHE A 291 -19.39 17.04 16.87
C PHE A 291 -20.32 15.93 17.36
N ASP A 292 -21.62 16.01 17.04
CA ASP A 292 -22.61 15.04 17.49
C ASP A 292 -22.82 13.94 16.44
N VAL A 293 -22.74 12.69 16.91
CA VAL A 293 -22.93 11.48 16.10
C VAL A 293 -24.01 10.59 16.70
N ARG A 294 -24.58 9.74 15.85
CA ARG A 294 -25.53 8.70 16.22
C ARG A 294 -24.99 7.35 15.73
N PRO A 295 -24.67 6.39 16.62
CA PRO A 295 -24.33 5.04 16.20
C PRO A 295 -25.56 4.35 15.59
N THR A 296 -25.43 3.64 14.48
CA THR A 296 -26.60 3.12 13.73
C THR A 296 -26.97 1.69 14.11
N GLU A 297 -25.99 0.80 14.21
CA GLU A 297 -26.12 -0.63 14.55
C GLU A 297 -25.07 -1.06 15.58
N GLN A 298 -25.27 -2.21 16.24
CA GLN A 298 -24.29 -2.75 17.20
C GLN A 298 -23.11 -3.41 16.49
N GLY A 299 -21.89 -3.17 16.97
CA GLY A 299 -20.65 -3.64 16.35
C GLY A 299 -19.44 -2.82 16.78
N ASP A 300 -18.33 -2.98 16.07
CA ASP A 300 -17.16 -2.12 16.23
C ASP A 300 -17.33 -0.90 15.31
N GLY A 301 -17.45 0.29 15.89
CA GLY A 301 -17.63 1.54 15.15
C GLY A 301 -16.30 2.23 14.85
N GLU A 302 -16.29 3.14 13.88
CA GLU A 302 -15.11 3.96 13.57
C GLU A 302 -15.47 5.38 13.15
N LEU A 303 -14.78 6.36 13.74
CA LEU A 303 -14.88 7.78 13.44
C LEU A 303 -13.48 8.35 13.20
N TRP A 304 -13.33 9.19 12.18
CA TRP A 304 -12.08 9.94 11.95
C TRP A 304 -12.30 11.42 12.24
N VAL A 305 -11.30 12.09 12.80
CA VAL A 305 -11.24 13.56 12.87
C VAL A 305 -10.02 14.00 12.07
N MET A 306 -10.25 14.69 10.96
CA MET A 306 -9.20 15.26 10.13
C MET A 306 -8.96 16.72 10.49
N ALA A 307 -7.70 17.06 10.74
CA ALA A 307 -7.25 18.44 10.95
C ALA A 307 -6.44 18.91 9.74
N TRP A 308 -6.77 20.08 9.20
CA TRP A 308 -6.15 20.61 7.99
C TRP A 308 -6.33 22.14 7.87
N GLN A 309 -5.63 22.77 6.94
CA GLN A 309 -5.76 24.20 6.62
C GLN A 309 -5.97 24.36 5.10
N GLN A 310 -6.73 25.36 4.68
CA GLN A 310 -7.20 25.47 3.29
C GLN A 310 -6.05 25.49 2.27
N GLY A 311 -6.18 24.70 1.19
CA GLY A 311 -5.17 24.59 0.14
C GLY A 311 -3.88 23.86 0.56
N GLN A 312 -3.79 23.31 1.78
CA GLN A 312 -2.64 22.52 2.24
C GLN A 312 -3.00 21.03 2.37
N THR A 313 -2.02 20.13 2.20
CA THR A 313 -2.21 18.70 2.52
C THR A 313 -2.67 18.52 3.98
N PRO A 314 -3.49 17.51 4.32
CA PRO A 314 -4.00 17.35 5.68
C PRO A 314 -2.87 17.30 6.72
N LEU A 315 -3.05 18.02 7.83
CA LEU A 315 -2.03 18.08 8.88
C LEU A 315 -1.88 16.71 9.54
N LEU A 316 -3.01 16.08 9.88
CA LEU A 316 -3.13 14.77 10.49
C LEU A 316 -4.57 14.23 10.47
N THR A 317 -4.72 12.93 10.75
CA THR A 317 -6.00 12.26 10.99
C THR A 317 -5.93 11.55 12.34
N LEU A 318 -6.88 11.87 13.24
CA LEU A 318 -7.14 11.16 14.48
C LEU A 318 -8.19 10.07 14.21
N ILE A 319 -8.02 8.88 14.80
CA ILE A 319 -8.91 7.73 14.56
C ILE A 319 -9.45 7.22 15.89
N LEU A 320 -10.78 7.19 16.01
CA LEU A 320 -11.53 6.66 17.16
C LEU A 320 -12.23 5.37 16.74
N LYS A 321 -12.15 4.33 17.57
CA LYS A 321 -12.74 3.00 17.36
C LYS A 321 -13.57 2.57 18.58
N PRO A 322 -14.68 3.27 18.88
CA PRO A 322 -15.57 2.92 19.98
C PRO A 322 -16.40 1.66 19.67
N LYS A 323 -16.82 0.94 20.70
CA LYS A 323 -17.73 -0.19 20.58
C LYS A 323 -19.19 0.27 20.69
N ILE A 324 -20.02 -0.16 19.75
CA ILE A 324 -21.45 0.20 19.72
C ILE A 324 -22.27 -0.94 20.34
N VAL A 325 -22.95 -0.63 21.44
CA VAL A 325 -23.65 -1.59 22.31
C VAL A 325 -25.15 -1.29 22.44
N GLY A 326 -25.96 -2.31 22.73
CA GLY A 326 -27.39 -2.15 23.01
C GLY A 326 -27.67 -1.47 24.36
N SER A 327 -26.78 -1.67 25.33
CA SER A 327 -26.76 -1.01 26.64
C SER A 327 -25.33 -1.02 27.20
N LEU A 328 -24.96 -0.01 27.99
CA LEU A 328 -23.61 0.14 28.54
C LEU A 328 -23.27 -0.95 29.57
N GLY A 329 -22.06 -1.48 29.51
CA GLY A 329 -21.50 -2.35 30.53
C GLY A 329 -20.97 -1.59 31.75
N THR A 330 -21.04 -2.20 32.94
CA THR A 330 -20.47 -1.61 34.18
C THR A 330 -19.01 -1.99 34.39
N GLN A 331 -18.10 -1.50 33.53
CA GLN A 331 -16.69 -1.21 33.88
C GLN A 331 -15.93 -0.57 32.71
N ALA A 332 -15.10 0.43 33.02
CA ALA A 332 -14.11 1.00 32.09
C ALA A 332 -12.70 0.83 32.69
N HIS A 333 -11.71 0.46 31.86
CA HIS A 333 -10.33 0.24 32.27
C HIS A 333 -9.36 1.11 31.45
N ARG A 334 -8.33 1.66 32.10
CA ARG A 334 -7.26 2.50 31.51
C ARG A 334 -5.90 1.79 31.58
N ILE A 335 -5.11 1.73 30.50
CA ILE A 335 -3.65 1.43 30.49
C ILE A 335 -2.93 2.32 29.46
N ALA A 336 -1.61 2.47 29.62
CA ALA A 336 -0.74 3.57 29.20
C ALA A 336 -0.18 3.60 27.74
N VAL A 337 -0.01 4.84 27.24
CA VAL A 337 1.20 5.47 26.63
C VAL A 337 1.94 4.80 25.45
N ASN A 338 1.98 5.50 24.30
CA ASN A 338 3.23 5.96 23.66
C ASN A 338 2.99 7.09 22.63
N THR A 339 4.06 7.76 22.17
CA THR A 339 4.01 9.04 21.41
C THR A 339 4.24 8.92 19.89
N ALA A 340 3.85 9.95 19.14
CA ALA A 340 4.05 10.12 17.70
C ALA A 340 4.77 11.45 17.37
N ALA A 341 5.37 11.57 16.18
CA ALA A 341 6.27 12.67 15.80
C ALA A 341 5.67 13.67 14.79
N GLU A 342 6.27 14.86 14.72
CA GLU A 342 5.88 16.00 13.87
C GLU A 342 6.21 15.84 12.37
N LEU A 343 5.64 16.73 11.54
CA LEU A 343 6.01 16.90 10.12
C LEU A 343 6.06 18.39 9.70
N PRO A 344 7.06 18.79 8.88
CA PRO A 344 7.37 20.17 8.47
C PRO A 344 6.39 20.77 7.43
N PRO A 345 6.55 22.07 7.03
CA PRO A 345 5.44 22.85 6.48
C PRO A 345 5.18 22.71 4.98
N VAL A 346 3.94 23.05 4.59
CA VAL A 346 3.42 23.09 3.21
C VAL A 346 3.49 24.52 2.62
N THR A 347 3.65 24.62 1.29
CA THR A 347 3.51 25.84 0.48
C THR A 347 2.69 25.66 -0.82
N ALA A 348 2.10 26.76 -1.30
CA ALA A 348 1.19 26.87 -2.46
C ALA A 348 -0.21 26.22 -2.29
N SER A 349 -1.19 26.70 -3.05
CA SER A 349 -2.59 26.26 -3.00
C SER A 349 -2.81 24.99 -3.83
N LEU A 350 -3.20 23.91 -3.17
CA LEU A 350 -3.32 22.58 -3.75
C LEU A 350 -4.79 22.21 -4.04
N HIS A 351 -5.10 21.81 -5.29
CA HIS A 351 -6.37 21.15 -5.60
C HIS A 351 -6.36 19.72 -5.04
N GLN A 352 -7.34 19.38 -4.20
CA GLN A 352 -7.43 18.10 -3.51
C GLN A 352 -8.82 17.49 -3.67
N LEU A 353 -8.86 16.20 -4.03
CA LEU A 353 -10.05 15.36 -3.88
C LEU A 353 -9.76 14.28 -2.84
N ARG A 354 -10.30 14.48 -1.64
CA ARG A 354 -10.27 13.46 -0.59
C ARG A 354 -11.48 12.55 -0.76
N ILE A 355 -11.26 11.24 -0.70
CA ILE A 355 -12.29 10.21 -0.85
C ILE A 355 -12.23 9.31 0.38
N VAL A 356 -13.31 9.24 1.13
CA VAL A 356 -13.45 8.35 2.29
C VAL A 356 -14.68 7.48 2.09
N GLU A 357 -14.44 6.20 1.85
CA GLU A 357 -15.47 5.16 1.90
C GLU A 357 -16.14 5.14 3.30
N GLN A 358 -17.46 5.02 3.35
CA GLN A 358 -18.23 4.86 4.59
C GLN A 358 -18.99 3.54 4.53
N SER A 359 -18.93 2.75 5.61
CA SER A 359 -19.69 1.50 5.73
C SER A 359 -20.87 1.67 6.68
N HIS A 360 -22.07 1.41 6.17
CA HIS A 360 -23.35 1.62 6.84
C HIS A 360 -23.95 0.29 7.34
N GLY A 361 -25.10 0.38 8.00
CA GLY A 361 -25.88 -0.79 8.38
C GLY A 361 -26.31 -1.65 7.20
N GLY A 362 -26.57 -2.93 7.44
CA GLY A 362 -27.03 -3.88 6.40
C GLY A 362 -26.02 -4.19 5.27
N GLY A 363 -24.80 -3.66 5.30
CA GLY A 363 -23.76 -3.89 4.28
C GLY A 363 -23.75 -2.87 3.13
N GLU A 364 -24.53 -1.78 3.22
CA GLU A 364 -24.42 -0.63 2.32
C GLU A 364 -23.09 0.10 2.50
N ASN A 365 -22.55 0.68 1.42
CA ASN A 365 -21.40 1.57 1.45
C ASN A 365 -21.70 2.85 0.65
N SER A 366 -21.01 3.96 0.97
CA SER A 366 -20.97 5.18 0.15
C SER A 366 -19.55 5.77 0.14
N TYR A 367 -19.32 6.82 -0.65
CA TYR A 367 -18.11 7.62 -0.59
C TYR A 367 -18.42 9.05 -0.17
N LEU A 368 -17.80 9.48 0.93
CA LEU A 368 -17.68 10.88 1.29
C LEU A 368 -16.52 11.50 0.52
N TYR A 369 -16.84 12.45 -0.34
CA TYR A 369 -15.89 13.30 -1.04
C TYR A 369 -15.67 14.59 -0.26
N THR A 370 -14.46 15.13 -0.33
CA THR A 370 -14.21 16.55 -0.01
C THR A 370 -13.32 17.13 -1.09
N LEU A 371 -13.82 18.14 -1.78
CA LEU A 371 -13.12 18.87 -2.84
C LEU A 371 -12.65 20.21 -2.29
N ASP A 372 -11.33 20.41 -2.22
CA ASP A 372 -10.69 21.67 -1.84
C ASP A 372 -9.90 22.20 -3.05
N CYS A 373 -10.38 23.29 -3.64
CA CYS A 373 -9.68 24.06 -4.66
C CYS A 373 -9.80 25.54 -4.29
N GLY A 374 -9.04 25.96 -3.27
CA GLY A 374 -9.17 27.29 -2.65
C GLY A 374 -8.97 28.48 -3.61
N ASP A 375 -8.13 28.35 -4.64
CA ASP A 375 -7.94 29.32 -5.73
C ASP A 375 -9.16 29.42 -6.67
N LEU A 376 -9.95 28.36 -6.77
CA LEU A 376 -11.23 28.34 -7.48
C LEU A 376 -12.40 28.76 -6.59
N GLY A 377 -12.17 28.94 -5.28
CA GLY A 377 -13.18 29.24 -4.26
C GLY A 377 -14.03 28.04 -3.83
N ILE A 378 -13.59 26.81 -4.12
CA ILE A 378 -14.38 25.58 -3.88
C ILE A 378 -13.89 24.91 -2.60
N LEU A 379 -14.81 24.70 -1.64
CA LEU A 379 -14.58 23.89 -0.45
C LEU A 379 -15.87 23.22 0.03
N ASP A 380 -16.16 22.06 -0.57
CA ASP A 380 -17.42 21.35 -0.37
C ASP A 380 -17.26 19.86 -0.07
N ILE A 381 -18.27 19.31 0.60
CA ILE A 381 -18.39 17.92 1.00
C ILE A 381 -19.59 17.31 0.25
N PHE A 382 -19.42 16.11 -0.29
CA PHE A 382 -20.44 15.42 -1.08
C PHE A 382 -20.49 13.95 -0.69
N GLU A 383 -21.67 13.32 -0.68
CA GLU A 383 -21.79 11.87 -0.48
C GLU A 383 -22.29 11.20 -1.78
N SER A 384 -21.72 10.05 -2.15
CA SER A 384 -22.25 9.23 -3.24
C SER A 384 -23.64 8.70 -2.91
N ARG A 385 -24.36 8.21 -3.93
CA ARG A 385 -25.48 7.27 -3.68
C ARG A 385 -24.93 6.05 -2.93
N ARG A 386 -25.71 5.48 -2.00
CA ARG A 386 -25.33 4.22 -1.33
C ARG A 386 -25.42 3.05 -2.31
N PHE A 387 -24.53 2.07 -2.16
CA PHE A 387 -24.45 0.88 -3.00
C PHE A 387 -24.13 -0.38 -2.18
N VAL A 388 -24.49 -1.55 -2.70
CA VAL A 388 -24.23 -2.87 -2.11
C VAL A 388 -23.53 -3.74 -3.15
N GLY A 389 -22.39 -4.35 -2.79
CA GLY A 389 -21.66 -5.26 -3.67
C GLY A 389 -20.19 -5.43 -3.29
N ASP A 390 -19.56 -6.50 -3.78
CA ASP A 390 -18.12 -6.70 -3.64
C ASP A 390 -17.35 -5.81 -4.63
N ARG A 391 -16.85 -4.69 -4.14
CA ARG A 391 -15.96 -3.76 -4.87
C ARG A 391 -14.67 -4.44 -5.35
N THR A 392 -14.15 -5.41 -4.60
CA THR A 392 -12.97 -6.18 -5.01
C THR A 392 -13.29 -6.97 -6.27
N ALA A 393 -14.43 -7.66 -6.31
CA ALA A 393 -14.90 -8.36 -7.51
C ALA A 393 -15.19 -7.40 -8.67
N TYR A 394 -15.86 -6.26 -8.44
CA TYR A 394 -16.10 -5.24 -9.47
C TYR A 394 -14.79 -4.74 -10.10
N VAL A 395 -13.81 -4.34 -9.27
CA VAL A 395 -12.52 -3.82 -9.74
C VAL A 395 -11.64 -4.93 -10.34
N ASN A 396 -11.69 -6.16 -9.83
CA ASN A 396 -11.08 -7.33 -10.48
C ASN A 396 -11.63 -7.49 -11.92
N ASN A 397 -12.95 -7.44 -12.08
CA ASN A 397 -13.61 -7.58 -13.38
C ASN A 397 -13.27 -6.43 -14.32
N LEU A 398 -13.21 -5.18 -13.83
CA LEU A 398 -12.79 -4.02 -14.61
C LEU A 398 -11.35 -4.18 -15.12
N TYR A 399 -10.40 -4.57 -14.26
CA TYR A 399 -9.02 -4.83 -14.71
C TYR A 399 -8.94 -5.99 -15.70
N GLN A 400 -9.73 -7.06 -15.52
CA GLN A 400 -9.81 -8.16 -16.49
C GLN A 400 -10.40 -7.74 -17.83
N GLN A 401 -11.41 -6.85 -17.84
CA GLN A 401 -11.97 -6.28 -19.08
C GLN A 401 -10.93 -5.42 -19.81
N ILE A 402 -10.26 -4.51 -19.10
CA ILE A 402 -9.20 -3.65 -19.66
C ILE A 402 -8.06 -4.52 -20.24
N GLU A 403 -7.54 -5.51 -19.49
CA GLU A 403 -6.48 -6.39 -19.99
C GLU A 403 -6.96 -7.27 -21.17
N SER A 404 -8.19 -7.77 -21.14
CA SER A 404 -8.76 -8.58 -22.24
C SER A 404 -8.96 -7.75 -23.51
N ARG A 405 -9.47 -6.51 -23.40
CA ARG A 405 -9.67 -5.61 -24.54
C ARG A 405 -8.34 -5.16 -25.14
N TRP A 406 -7.32 -4.90 -24.33
CA TRP A 406 -5.96 -4.59 -24.80
C TRP A 406 -5.37 -5.75 -25.62
N ILE A 407 -5.57 -6.99 -25.18
CA ILE A 407 -5.15 -8.18 -25.93
C ILE A 407 -5.99 -8.37 -27.21
N SER A 408 -7.31 -8.19 -27.15
CA SER A 408 -8.21 -8.48 -28.28
C SER A 408 -8.20 -7.41 -29.38
N THR A 409 -7.92 -6.15 -29.05
CA THR A 409 -7.89 -5.03 -30.03
C THR A 409 -6.66 -5.04 -30.93
N GLY A 410 -5.65 -5.89 -30.66
CA GLY A 410 -4.58 -6.16 -31.62
C GLY A 410 -3.73 -4.96 -32.04
N ARG A 411 -3.62 -3.94 -31.16
CA ARG A 411 -3.03 -2.59 -31.36
C ARG A 411 -3.95 -1.53 -31.97
N ASP A 412 -5.27 -1.73 -32.06
CA ASP A 412 -6.20 -0.62 -32.26
C ASP A 412 -6.32 0.23 -30.97
N ALA A 413 -5.37 1.16 -30.83
CA ALA A 413 -5.32 2.10 -29.73
C ALA A 413 -6.46 3.13 -29.75
N VAL A 414 -7.16 3.31 -30.88
CA VAL A 414 -8.32 4.21 -30.97
C VAL A 414 -9.54 3.53 -30.38
N ALA A 415 -9.88 2.31 -30.83
CA ALA A 415 -11.00 1.55 -30.29
C ALA A 415 -10.84 1.29 -28.78
N PHE A 416 -9.63 0.96 -28.32
CA PHE A 416 -9.35 0.77 -26.90
C PHE A 416 -9.50 2.07 -26.07
N ASN A 417 -9.12 3.22 -26.64
CA ASN A 417 -9.29 4.51 -25.96
C ASN A 417 -10.78 4.87 -25.83
N GLU A 418 -11.61 4.55 -26.82
CA GLU A 418 -13.07 4.75 -26.73
C GLU A 418 -13.73 3.80 -25.71
N ASP A 419 -13.29 2.53 -25.63
CA ASP A 419 -13.70 1.63 -24.53
C ASP A 419 -13.33 2.24 -23.16
N LEU A 420 -12.10 2.74 -23.00
CA LEU A 420 -11.65 3.39 -21.75
C LEU A 420 -12.48 4.63 -21.40
N ARG A 421 -12.87 5.46 -22.39
CA ARG A 421 -13.78 6.59 -22.16
C ARG A 421 -15.12 6.11 -21.62
N GLY A 422 -15.67 5.05 -22.20
CA GLY A 422 -16.90 4.40 -21.73
C GLY A 422 -16.81 3.91 -20.28
N TYR A 423 -15.81 3.09 -19.95
CA TYR A 423 -15.58 2.63 -18.59
C TYR A 423 -15.34 3.79 -17.61
N GLY A 424 -14.58 4.80 -18.03
CA GLY A 424 -14.29 5.98 -17.25
C GLY A 424 -15.51 6.84 -16.93
N ALA A 425 -16.44 6.95 -17.89
CA ALA A 425 -17.70 7.67 -17.70
C ALA A 425 -18.67 6.90 -16.81
N GLN A 426 -18.72 5.56 -16.93
CA GLN A 426 -19.50 4.71 -16.03
C GLN A 426 -19.03 4.87 -14.57
N LEU A 427 -17.71 4.83 -14.32
CA LEU A 427 -17.14 5.12 -13.00
C LEU A 427 -17.52 6.53 -12.49
N PHE A 428 -17.59 7.52 -13.38
CA PHE A 428 -17.98 8.88 -12.99
C PHE A 428 -19.47 8.96 -12.60
N GLU A 429 -20.36 8.32 -13.36
CA GLU A 429 -21.80 8.30 -13.07
C GLU A 429 -22.19 7.43 -11.87
N GLU A 430 -21.53 6.29 -11.67
CA GLU A 430 -21.84 5.36 -10.57
C GLU A 430 -21.30 5.83 -9.21
N LEU A 431 -20.12 6.45 -9.18
CA LEU A 431 -19.39 6.73 -7.93
C LEU A 431 -19.55 8.16 -7.42
N PHE A 432 -19.74 9.16 -8.30
CA PHE A 432 -19.77 10.58 -7.95
C PHE A 432 -21.22 11.11 -7.96
N PRO A 433 -21.66 11.89 -6.95
CA PRO A 433 -22.97 12.52 -6.99
C PRO A 433 -23.02 13.65 -8.04
N GLU A 434 -24.20 13.88 -8.63
CA GLU A 434 -24.38 14.75 -9.81
C GLU A 434 -23.91 16.20 -9.61
N ASN A 435 -23.99 16.73 -8.38
CA ASN A 435 -23.47 18.06 -8.06
C ASN A 435 -21.93 18.12 -8.08
N LEU A 436 -21.24 17.10 -7.54
CA LEU A 436 -19.79 16.96 -7.67
C LEU A 436 -19.38 16.71 -9.13
N GLN A 437 -20.17 15.91 -9.87
CA GLN A 437 -19.93 15.70 -11.31
C GLN A 437 -19.98 17.03 -12.08
N GLN A 438 -21.00 17.87 -11.81
CA GLN A 438 -21.16 19.18 -12.43
C GLN A 438 -20.00 20.12 -12.09
N ILE A 439 -19.61 20.21 -10.82
CA ILE A 439 -18.49 21.07 -10.38
C ILE A 439 -17.15 20.64 -11.01
N LEU A 440 -16.88 19.34 -11.09
CA LEU A 440 -15.68 18.82 -11.75
C LEU A 440 -15.72 19.03 -13.27
N TRP A 441 -16.90 18.91 -13.89
CA TRP A 441 -17.10 19.19 -15.33
C TRP A 441 -16.84 20.66 -15.66
N ASP A 442 -17.46 21.60 -14.93
CA ASP A 442 -17.35 23.04 -15.21
C ASP A 442 -15.95 23.61 -14.95
N ASN A 443 -15.14 22.93 -14.12
CA ASN A 443 -13.77 23.32 -13.79
C ASN A 443 -12.70 22.43 -14.47
N ARG A 444 -13.07 21.51 -15.37
CA ARG A 444 -12.16 20.50 -15.95
C ARG A 444 -10.94 21.06 -16.70
N ASP A 445 -11.06 22.25 -17.29
CA ASP A 445 -9.95 22.94 -17.97
C ASP A 445 -9.28 24.00 -17.08
N ARG A 446 -9.74 24.18 -15.82
CA ARG A 446 -9.12 25.03 -14.78
C ARG A 446 -8.26 24.21 -13.81
N ILE A 447 -8.66 22.97 -13.54
CA ILE A 447 -7.90 22.00 -12.74
C ILE A 447 -6.83 21.39 -13.65
N SER A 448 -5.55 21.66 -13.35
CA SER A 448 -4.39 21.16 -14.13
C SER A 448 -3.44 20.28 -13.31
N SER A 449 -3.68 20.17 -12.00
CA SER A 449 -3.01 19.25 -11.09
C SER A 449 -3.97 18.92 -9.96
N ILE A 450 -4.20 17.64 -9.64
CA ILE A 450 -5.09 17.27 -8.53
C ILE A 450 -4.49 16.16 -7.69
N LEU A 451 -4.48 16.34 -6.37
CA LEU A 451 -4.09 15.30 -5.43
C LEU A 451 -5.31 14.48 -4.99
N VAL A 452 -5.32 13.18 -5.30
CA VAL A 452 -6.34 12.25 -4.79
C VAL A 452 -5.81 11.51 -3.56
N ILE A 453 -6.52 11.62 -2.45
CA ILE A 453 -6.25 10.88 -1.21
C ILE A 453 -7.47 10.01 -0.91
N SER A 454 -7.36 8.70 -1.14
CA SER A 454 -8.50 7.78 -1.08
C SER A 454 -8.31 6.67 -0.05
N THR A 455 -9.37 6.33 0.71
CA THR A 455 -9.39 5.09 1.51
C THR A 455 -9.78 3.86 0.69
N GLU A 456 -10.31 4.08 -0.51
CA GLU A 456 -10.60 3.08 -1.55
C GLU A 456 -9.47 3.14 -2.59
N PRO A 457 -8.46 2.25 -2.51
CA PRO A 457 -7.25 2.36 -3.31
C PRO A 457 -7.30 1.53 -4.60
N PHE A 458 -8.30 0.66 -4.77
CA PHE A 458 -8.39 -0.32 -5.85
C PHE A 458 -8.83 0.33 -7.16
N ILE A 459 -9.77 1.27 -7.05
CA ILE A 459 -10.37 1.97 -8.20
C ILE A 459 -9.27 2.68 -9.00
N PRO A 460 -9.22 2.52 -10.34
CA PRO A 460 -8.29 3.23 -11.22
C PRO A 460 -8.76 4.69 -11.41
N TRP A 461 -8.58 5.53 -10.38
CA TRP A 461 -8.99 6.94 -10.39
C TRP A 461 -8.47 7.72 -11.62
N GLU A 462 -7.32 7.32 -12.18
CA GLU A 462 -6.73 7.86 -13.41
C GLU A 462 -7.64 7.76 -14.63
N ILE A 463 -8.48 6.72 -14.74
CA ILE A 463 -9.39 6.51 -15.88
C ILE A 463 -10.80 7.07 -15.65
N VAL A 464 -11.11 7.67 -14.50
CA VAL A 464 -12.40 8.37 -14.32
C VAL A 464 -12.49 9.48 -15.36
N HIS A 465 -13.51 9.43 -16.22
CA HIS A 465 -13.64 10.31 -17.38
C HIS A 465 -14.76 11.31 -17.16
N LEU A 466 -14.38 12.56 -16.94
CA LEU A 466 -15.29 13.69 -16.80
C LEU A 466 -16.12 13.83 -18.08
N LYS A 467 -17.44 13.72 -17.93
CA LYS A 467 -18.45 14.08 -18.94
C LYS A 467 -19.50 15.00 -18.32
N GLN A 468 -20.32 15.64 -19.13
CA GLN A 468 -21.43 16.42 -18.61
C GLN A 468 -22.47 15.50 -17.92
N PRO A 469 -22.97 15.86 -16.72
CA PRO A 469 -24.02 15.09 -16.05
C PRO A 469 -25.26 14.93 -16.92
N ASN A 470 -25.89 13.75 -16.88
CA ASN A 470 -27.13 13.43 -17.60
C ASN A 470 -27.08 13.64 -19.14
N GLN A 471 -25.88 13.70 -19.74
CA GLN A 471 -25.65 13.76 -21.20
C GLN A 471 -24.81 12.57 -21.68
N PRO A 472 -24.84 12.23 -22.99
CA PRO A 472 -23.88 11.30 -23.61
C PRO A 472 -22.42 11.76 -23.45
N LEU A 473 -21.46 10.88 -23.76
CA LEU A 473 -20.05 11.28 -23.86
C LEU A 473 -19.84 12.27 -25.03
N SER A 474 -18.94 13.23 -24.83
CA SER A 474 -18.42 14.13 -25.85
C SER A 474 -16.89 14.22 -25.80
N ASP A 475 -16.29 14.80 -26.84
CA ASP A 475 -14.83 15.00 -26.95
C ASP A 475 -14.30 16.16 -26.08
N ASP A 476 -15.20 16.95 -25.49
CA ASP A 476 -14.86 17.96 -24.47
C ASP A 476 -14.48 17.35 -23.11
N GLY A 477 -14.67 16.04 -22.94
CA GLY A 477 -14.32 15.31 -21.73
C GLY A 477 -12.83 15.14 -21.48
N ARG A 478 -12.50 14.80 -20.23
CA ARG A 478 -11.13 14.63 -19.75
C ARG A 478 -11.07 13.45 -18.80
N PHE A 479 -10.08 12.58 -18.96
CA PHE A 479 -9.69 11.67 -17.89
C PHE A 479 -9.09 12.46 -16.72
N PHE A 480 -9.33 12.02 -15.49
CA PHE A 480 -8.59 12.47 -14.32
C PHE A 480 -7.07 12.37 -14.51
N GLY A 481 -6.59 11.34 -15.24
CA GLY A 481 -5.19 11.21 -15.64
C GLY A 481 -4.66 12.34 -16.55
N GLN A 482 -5.51 13.08 -17.26
CA GLN A 482 -5.14 14.23 -18.09
C GLN A 482 -5.10 15.56 -17.32
N ILE A 483 -5.92 15.73 -16.27
CA ILE A 483 -5.91 16.92 -15.39
C ILE A 483 -4.90 16.80 -14.24
N GLY A 484 -3.82 16.06 -14.48
CA GLY A 484 -2.68 15.99 -13.56
C GLY A 484 -2.95 15.22 -12.26
N LEU A 485 -3.83 14.20 -12.27
CA LEU A 485 -4.01 13.34 -11.11
C LEU A 485 -2.69 12.66 -10.71
N VAL A 486 -2.34 12.87 -9.44
CA VAL A 486 -1.42 12.04 -8.64
C VAL A 486 -2.14 11.58 -7.36
N ARG A 487 -1.67 10.49 -6.75
CA ARG A 487 -2.24 9.91 -5.53
C ARG A 487 -1.39 10.20 -4.28
N TRP A 488 -1.99 10.11 -3.11
CA TRP A 488 -1.26 9.90 -1.85
C TRP A 488 -2.05 9.06 -0.84
N LEU A 489 -1.39 8.66 0.26
CA LEU A 489 -1.95 7.84 1.34
C LEU A 489 -2.18 8.68 2.60
N TYR A 490 -3.29 8.41 3.31
CA TYR A 490 -3.56 9.02 4.63
C TYR A 490 -2.43 8.74 5.63
N GLY A 491 -2.23 9.67 6.58
CA GLY A 491 -1.28 9.51 7.69
C GLY A 491 0.18 9.87 7.39
N THR A 492 0.52 10.29 6.16
CA THR A 492 1.85 10.82 5.82
C THR A 492 1.72 12.02 4.87
N ARG A 493 2.72 12.92 4.83
CA ARG A 493 2.80 13.98 3.80
C ARG A 493 3.84 13.62 2.72
N PRO A 494 3.58 13.89 1.43
CA PRO A 494 4.60 13.80 0.39
C PRO A 494 5.58 14.99 0.46
N PRO A 495 6.80 14.88 -0.07
CA PRO A 495 7.74 16.00 -0.13
C PRO A 495 7.48 16.91 -1.35
N GLU A 496 7.54 18.23 -1.15
CA GLU A 496 7.50 19.23 -2.24
C GLU A 496 8.83 19.34 -3.02
N VAL A 497 9.95 18.88 -2.44
CA VAL A 497 11.27 18.91 -3.07
C VAL A 497 11.84 17.51 -3.12
N LEU A 498 12.03 17.00 -4.33
CA LEU A 498 12.73 15.75 -4.61
C LEU A 498 14.22 16.06 -4.78
N ARG A 499 15.09 15.16 -4.34
CA ARG A 499 16.55 15.30 -4.48
C ARG A 499 17.10 13.98 -5.01
N VAL A 500 18.10 14.08 -5.88
CA VAL A 500 18.93 12.95 -6.31
C VAL A 500 20.37 13.43 -6.31
N ALA A 501 21.16 13.04 -5.31
CA ALA A 501 22.57 13.41 -5.25
C ALA A 501 23.38 12.60 -6.26
N GLN A 502 24.52 13.16 -6.69
CA GLN A 502 25.45 12.48 -7.58
C GLN A 502 25.84 11.10 -7.00
N GLY A 503 25.74 10.05 -7.81
CA GLY A 503 26.06 8.69 -7.39
C GLY A 503 25.06 8.05 -6.40
N ARG A 504 23.90 8.68 -6.11
CA ARG A 504 22.78 8.06 -5.36
C ARG A 504 21.62 7.59 -6.24
N ALA A 505 21.73 7.65 -7.56
CA ALA A 505 20.80 6.99 -8.48
C ALA A 505 21.18 5.51 -8.73
N ARG A 506 20.18 4.62 -8.74
CA ARG A 506 20.31 3.17 -8.94
C ARG A 506 19.32 2.66 -9.99
N PHE A 507 19.72 1.65 -10.75
CA PHE A 507 18.81 0.91 -11.63
C PHE A 507 18.93 -0.61 -11.46
N ILE A 508 17.82 -1.31 -11.63
CA ILE A 508 17.73 -2.78 -11.72
C ILE A 508 17.00 -3.08 -13.04
N VAL A 509 17.75 -3.48 -14.07
CA VAL A 509 17.18 -3.83 -15.39
C VAL A 509 17.72 -5.20 -15.80
N PRO A 510 16.96 -6.29 -15.58
CA PRO A 510 17.45 -7.64 -15.84
C PRO A 510 17.60 -7.94 -17.34
N ASP A 511 18.66 -8.64 -17.73
CA ASP A 511 18.78 -9.23 -19.07
C ASP A 511 18.35 -10.71 -19.00
N TYR A 512 17.04 -10.95 -19.08
CA TYR A 512 16.49 -12.29 -18.91
C TYR A 512 17.13 -13.29 -19.89
N PRO A 513 17.68 -14.42 -19.41
CA PRO A 513 18.44 -15.35 -20.25
C PRO A 513 17.56 -16.14 -21.23
N HIS A 514 16.25 -16.25 -20.95
CA HIS A 514 15.29 -16.95 -21.79
C HIS A 514 14.66 -16.00 -22.83
N PRO A 515 14.64 -16.33 -24.14
CA PRO A 515 14.19 -15.43 -25.21
C PRO A 515 12.81 -14.82 -24.98
N ASP A 516 11.82 -15.65 -24.62
CA ASP A 516 10.41 -15.23 -24.43
C ASP A 516 10.19 -14.17 -23.34
N TRP A 517 11.19 -13.97 -22.46
CA TRP A 517 11.15 -12.99 -21.37
C TRP A 517 12.00 -11.75 -21.65
N LYS A 518 12.66 -11.62 -22.81
CA LYS A 518 13.47 -10.43 -23.09
C LYS A 518 12.61 -9.18 -23.34
N LEU A 519 13.06 -8.06 -22.77
CA LEU A 519 12.47 -6.72 -22.93
C LEU A 519 13.52 -5.77 -23.54
N PRO A 520 13.60 -5.69 -24.89
CA PRO A 520 14.66 -4.93 -25.56
C PRO A 520 14.60 -3.41 -25.35
N GLN A 521 13.45 -2.83 -24.99
CA GLN A 521 13.34 -1.39 -24.71
C GLN A 521 13.67 -1.09 -23.24
N ALA A 522 13.29 -1.94 -22.28
CA ALA A 522 13.82 -1.84 -20.91
C ALA A 522 15.36 -1.75 -20.88
N GLN A 523 16.05 -2.59 -21.66
CA GLN A 523 17.52 -2.53 -21.80
C GLN A 523 18.06 -1.23 -22.45
N ARG A 524 17.21 -0.47 -23.15
CA ARG A 524 17.54 0.86 -23.71
C ARG A 524 17.30 2.01 -22.72
N GLU A 525 16.63 1.80 -21.59
CA GLU A 525 16.54 2.78 -20.50
C GLU A 525 17.89 2.89 -19.75
N VAL A 526 18.72 1.84 -19.76
CA VAL A 526 20.05 1.82 -19.11
C VAL A 526 21.00 2.94 -19.54
N PRO A 527 21.26 3.23 -20.84
CA PRO A 527 22.09 4.37 -21.23
C PRO A 527 21.48 5.72 -20.82
N PHE A 528 20.16 5.91 -20.97
CA PHE A 528 19.46 7.12 -20.54
C PHE A 528 19.65 7.39 -19.04
N LEU A 529 19.44 6.39 -18.18
CA LEU A 529 19.61 6.51 -16.73
C LEU A 529 21.07 6.82 -16.32
N LYS A 530 22.04 6.28 -17.07
CA LYS A 530 23.47 6.59 -16.86
C LYS A 530 23.81 8.03 -17.27
N GLU A 531 23.33 8.48 -18.42
CA GLU A 531 23.58 9.83 -18.94
C GLU A 531 22.91 10.91 -18.08
N ARG A 532 21.62 10.73 -17.77
CA ARG A 532 20.80 11.74 -17.09
C ARG A 532 21.04 11.84 -15.58
N PHE A 533 21.35 10.73 -14.91
CA PHE A 533 21.44 10.67 -13.44
C PHE A 533 22.77 10.12 -12.89
N GLY A 534 23.71 9.73 -13.76
CA GLY A 534 24.90 9.00 -13.33
C GLY A 534 24.57 7.65 -12.67
N ALA A 535 23.42 7.05 -13.01
CA ALA A 535 22.87 5.93 -12.27
C ALA A 535 23.74 4.67 -12.38
N THR A 536 23.92 3.96 -11.26
CA THR A 536 24.71 2.73 -11.21
C THR A 536 23.82 1.49 -11.20
N ALA A 537 24.27 0.42 -11.88
CA ALA A 537 23.59 -0.86 -11.84
C ALA A 537 23.56 -1.45 -10.43
N VAL A 538 22.44 -2.05 -10.06
CA VAL A 538 22.31 -2.97 -8.92
C VAL A 538 22.12 -4.36 -9.50
N VAL A 539 22.87 -5.33 -9.00
CA VAL A 539 22.80 -6.72 -9.48
C VAL A 539 21.37 -7.26 -9.29
N PRO A 540 20.70 -7.74 -10.36
CA PRO A 540 19.31 -8.22 -10.31
C PRO A 540 19.18 -9.60 -9.64
N GLU A 541 19.43 -9.64 -8.33
CA GLU A 541 19.34 -10.81 -7.44
C GLU A 541 18.61 -10.46 -6.13
N LYS A 542 17.74 -11.35 -5.62
CA LYS A 542 16.94 -11.15 -4.39
C LYS A 542 17.76 -10.98 -3.10
N THR A 543 19.06 -11.24 -3.14
CA THR A 543 20.04 -10.95 -2.07
C THR A 543 20.52 -9.50 -2.12
N GLN A 544 20.87 -9.00 -3.30
CA GLN A 544 21.52 -7.70 -3.49
C GLN A 544 20.49 -6.56 -3.45
N VAL A 545 19.31 -6.74 -4.06
CA VAL A 545 18.18 -5.80 -3.97
C VAL A 545 17.75 -5.61 -2.50
N ARG A 546 17.76 -6.68 -1.71
CA ARG A 546 17.45 -6.62 -0.27
C ARG A 546 18.52 -5.90 0.54
N LYS A 547 19.81 -6.10 0.24
CA LYS A 547 20.92 -5.34 0.87
C LYS A 547 20.81 -3.85 0.57
N LEU A 548 20.47 -3.48 -0.66
CA LEU A 548 20.25 -2.09 -1.07
C LEU A 548 19.14 -1.45 -0.22
N LEU A 549 17.96 -2.08 -0.18
CA LEU A 549 16.80 -1.56 0.55
C LEU A 549 17.03 -1.48 2.06
N ALA A 550 17.82 -2.39 2.64
CA ALA A 550 18.11 -2.43 4.08
C ALA A 550 19.06 -1.32 4.58
N HIS A 551 19.66 -0.53 3.67
CA HIS A 551 20.68 0.46 4.00
C HIS A 551 20.16 1.87 3.76
N GLY A 552 19.97 2.63 4.85
CA GLY A 552 19.16 3.86 4.94
C GLY A 552 19.35 4.91 3.83
N ASP A 553 20.59 5.03 3.36
CA ASP A 553 21.07 6.08 2.47
C ASP A 553 21.68 5.55 1.16
N ALA A 554 21.37 4.30 0.79
CA ALA A 554 21.96 3.65 -0.38
C ALA A 554 21.54 4.26 -1.73
N PHE A 555 20.41 4.97 -1.78
CA PHE A 555 19.89 5.63 -2.97
C PHE A 555 18.89 6.75 -2.67
N ASP A 556 18.74 7.63 -3.66
CA ASP A 556 17.72 8.67 -3.76
C ASP A 556 16.75 8.42 -4.94
N LEU A 557 17.22 7.66 -5.95
CA LEU A 557 16.43 7.21 -7.08
C LEU A 557 16.65 5.71 -7.26
N LEU A 558 15.56 4.94 -7.27
CA LEU A 558 15.56 3.53 -7.66
C LEU A 558 14.62 3.33 -8.83
N HIS A 559 15.21 3.00 -9.98
CA HIS A 559 14.49 2.57 -11.17
C HIS A 559 14.54 1.04 -11.31
N PHE A 560 13.42 0.42 -11.64
CA PHE A 560 13.34 -0.97 -12.11
C PHE A 560 12.62 -0.99 -13.46
N ALA A 561 13.12 -1.74 -14.43
CA ALA A 561 12.37 -2.10 -15.65
C ALA A 561 12.48 -3.61 -15.88
N GLY A 562 11.34 -4.27 -16.03
CA GLY A 562 11.27 -5.73 -16.04
C GLY A 562 9.86 -6.27 -15.89
N HIS A 563 9.72 -7.60 -15.82
CA HIS A 563 8.41 -8.23 -15.63
C HIS A 563 7.88 -8.02 -14.22
N GLY A 564 6.57 -7.80 -14.14
CA GLY A 564 5.82 -7.70 -12.89
C GLY A 564 4.53 -8.50 -12.97
N THR A 565 4.01 -8.90 -11.81
CA THR A 565 2.65 -9.43 -11.69
C THR A 565 2.06 -9.07 -10.33
N ALA A 566 0.79 -8.67 -10.35
CA ALA A 566 -0.01 -8.39 -9.17
C ALA A 566 -1.49 -8.66 -9.48
N GLU A 567 -2.03 -9.71 -8.86
CA GLU A 567 -3.45 -10.03 -8.90
C GLU A 567 -4.19 -9.15 -7.88
N GLN A 568 -5.23 -8.44 -8.32
CA GLN A 568 -5.96 -7.49 -7.47
C GLN A 568 -6.66 -8.20 -6.28
N GLY A 569 -7.17 -9.42 -6.49
CA GLY A 569 -7.68 -10.30 -5.43
C GLY A 569 -6.60 -11.04 -4.61
N ASN A 570 -5.31 -10.87 -4.90
CA ASN A 570 -4.21 -11.58 -4.23
C ASN A 570 -2.93 -10.71 -4.16
N ILE A 571 -3.06 -9.46 -3.70
CA ILE A 571 -1.94 -8.50 -3.69
C ILE A 571 -0.80 -8.90 -2.72
N ALA A 572 -1.01 -9.90 -1.85
CA ALA A 572 0.03 -10.53 -1.06
C ALA A 572 1.17 -11.12 -1.92
N ASN A 573 0.83 -11.57 -3.13
CA ASN A 573 1.76 -12.15 -4.10
C ASN A 573 2.33 -11.13 -5.10
N ALA A 574 2.11 -9.82 -4.93
CA ALA A 574 2.65 -8.80 -5.83
C ALA A 574 4.19 -8.84 -5.88
N ARG A 575 4.73 -9.09 -7.08
CA ARG A 575 6.15 -9.45 -7.28
C ARG A 575 6.71 -9.01 -8.64
N ILE A 576 7.99 -8.65 -8.64
CA ILE A 576 8.79 -8.34 -9.84
C ILE A 576 9.81 -9.45 -10.11
N MET A 577 10.07 -9.72 -11.40
CA MET A 577 11.01 -10.75 -11.82
C MET A 577 12.42 -10.17 -11.93
N LEU A 578 13.33 -10.69 -11.11
CA LEU A 578 14.77 -10.45 -11.23
C LEU A 578 15.40 -11.42 -12.24
N GLN A 579 16.73 -11.44 -12.40
CA GLN A 579 17.44 -12.10 -13.51
C GLN A 579 17.00 -13.56 -13.77
N GLY A 580 16.73 -14.31 -12.69
CA GLY A 580 16.60 -15.76 -12.76
C GLY A 580 17.89 -16.43 -13.24
N ARG A 581 17.79 -17.69 -13.66
CA ARG A 581 18.90 -18.49 -14.21
C ARG A 581 18.38 -19.64 -15.07
N ILE A 582 19.24 -20.20 -15.91
CA ILE A 582 18.94 -21.43 -16.66
C ILE A 582 19.47 -22.63 -15.87
N GLU A 583 18.63 -23.63 -15.63
CA GLU A 583 19.00 -24.93 -15.06
C GLU A 583 18.61 -26.03 -16.06
N GLY A 584 19.61 -26.60 -16.75
CA GLY A 584 19.37 -27.50 -17.88
C GLY A 584 18.66 -26.79 -19.03
N SER A 585 17.46 -27.26 -19.38
CA SER A 585 16.55 -26.62 -20.35
C SER A 585 15.65 -25.54 -19.75
N ASN A 586 15.58 -25.43 -18.42
CA ASN A 586 14.49 -24.74 -17.75
C ASN A 586 14.91 -23.35 -17.25
N PHE A 587 14.06 -22.34 -17.45
CA PHE A 587 14.27 -21.01 -16.87
C PHE A 587 13.68 -20.94 -15.46
N VAL A 588 14.57 -20.82 -14.47
CA VAL A 588 14.22 -20.65 -13.06
C VAL A 588 14.17 -19.17 -12.74
N THR A 589 12.96 -18.66 -12.52
CA THR A 589 12.68 -17.25 -12.22
C THR A 589 13.07 -16.90 -10.78
N ASP A 590 13.69 -15.73 -10.56
CA ASP A 590 13.87 -15.13 -9.23
C ASP A 590 12.81 -14.04 -9.03
N TRP A 591 12.00 -14.14 -7.98
CA TRP A 591 10.87 -13.25 -7.73
C TRP A 591 11.10 -12.42 -6.48
N PHE A 592 11.17 -11.09 -6.63
CA PHE A 592 11.23 -10.15 -5.52
C PHE A 592 9.83 -9.61 -5.21
N ASP A 593 9.43 -9.66 -3.95
CA ASP A 593 8.05 -9.40 -3.50
C ASP A 593 7.90 -8.09 -2.70
N ALA A 594 6.68 -7.54 -2.68
CA ALA A 594 6.38 -6.33 -1.91
C ALA A 594 6.59 -6.50 -0.39
N THR A 595 6.47 -7.73 0.13
CA THR A 595 6.73 -8.05 1.54
C THR A 595 8.20 -7.83 1.91
N ALA A 596 9.14 -8.16 1.02
CA ALA A 596 10.56 -7.87 1.22
C ALA A 596 10.83 -6.35 1.31
N VAL A 597 10.14 -5.51 0.55
CA VAL A 597 10.19 -4.05 0.76
C VAL A 597 9.65 -3.69 2.14
N ARG A 598 8.43 -4.15 2.46
CA ARG A 598 7.74 -3.83 3.71
C ARG A 598 8.49 -4.28 4.97
N MET A 599 9.30 -5.34 4.90
CA MET A 599 10.06 -5.87 6.05
C MET A 599 11.50 -5.37 6.14
N TYR A 600 12.19 -5.14 5.01
CA TYR A 600 13.62 -4.81 5.02
C TYR A 600 13.94 -3.36 4.70
N ALA A 601 13.06 -2.62 4.01
CA ALA A 601 13.40 -1.27 3.56
C ALA A 601 13.64 -0.28 4.70
N ARG A 602 14.60 0.62 4.51
CA ARG A 602 14.90 1.76 5.38
C ARG A 602 15.33 2.92 4.48
N PHE A 603 14.60 4.04 4.51
CA PHE A 603 14.95 5.22 3.69
C PHE A 603 15.29 6.48 4.51
N GLY A 604 15.14 6.43 5.84
CA GLY A 604 15.51 7.53 6.74
C GLY A 604 14.94 8.89 6.27
N VAL A 605 15.85 9.83 6.01
CA VAL A 605 15.53 11.17 5.48
C VAL A 605 15.69 11.29 3.95
N SER A 606 16.15 10.24 3.26
CA SER A 606 16.39 10.24 1.80
C SER A 606 15.13 10.53 0.99
N ARG A 607 13.98 10.00 1.44
CA ARG A 607 12.67 10.08 0.77
C ARG A 607 12.73 9.82 -0.74
N PRO A 608 13.25 8.66 -1.18
CA PRO A 608 13.63 8.43 -2.56
C PRO A 608 12.47 8.43 -3.55
N ILE A 609 12.80 8.69 -4.82
CA ILE A 609 11.97 8.41 -6.00
C ILE A 609 12.08 6.92 -6.32
N VAL A 610 10.96 6.22 -6.45
CA VAL A 610 10.91 4.81 -6.85
C VAL A 610 10.00 4.64 -8.06
N LEU A 611 10.55 4.15 -9.17
CA LEU A 611 9.80 3.86 -10.39
C LEU A 611 9.97 2.38 -10.72
N LEU A 612 8.86 1.62 -10.67
CA LEU A 612 8.81 0.21 -11.04
C LEU A 612 8.08 0.07 -12.38
N ASN A 613 8.86 0.14 -13.46
CA ASN A 613 8.41 0.03 -14.84
C ASN A 613 8.09 -1.45 -15.18
N ALA A 614 6.97 -1.92 -14.64
CA ALA A 614 6.61 -3.34 -14.60
C ALA A 614 5.09 -3.54 -14.48
N CYS A 615 4.56 -4.47 -15.26
CA CYS A 615 3.13 -4.75 -15.37
C CYS A 615 2.44 -4.97 -14.02
N GLN A 616 1.31 -4.30 -13.80
CA GLN A 616 0.41 -4.46 -12.65
C GLN A 616 0.98 -4.02 -11.29
N ILE A 617 2.27 -3.63 -11.20
CA ILE A 617 2.96 -3.34 -9.93
C ILE A 617 2.46 -2.08 -9.20
N GLY A 618 1.76 -1.19 -9.91
CA GLY A 618 1.03 -0.07 -9.32
C GLY A 618 -0.23 -0.47 -8.54
N ARG A 619 -0.73 -1.71 -8.69
CA ARG A 619 -1.92 -2.20 -7.97
C ARG A 619 -1.70 -2.23 -6.46
N VAL A 620 -2.80 -2.03 -5.77
CA VAL A 620 -2.95 -2.02 -4.31
C VAL A 620 -4.21 -2.82 -4.01
N GLY A 621 -4.22 -3.65 -2.95
CA GLY A 621 -5.31 -4.60 -2.68
C GLY A 621 -5.43 -4.94 -1.20
N TYR A 622 -6.39 -5.78 -0.82
CA TYR A 622 -6.47 -6.31 0.55
C TYR A 622 -5.46 -7.44 0.82
N GLN A 623 -4.90 -7.45 2.03
CA GLN A 623 -4.14 -8.54 2.63
C GLN A 623 -4.76 -8.88 4.00
N LEU A 624 -4.26 -9.94 4.66
CA LEU A 624 -4.77 -10.50 5.92
C LEU A 624 -5.09 -9.49 7.04
N THR A 625 -4.33 -8.39 7.12
CA THR A 625 -4.49 -7.35 8.15
C THR A 625 -4.56 -5.94 7.55
N GLY A 626 -5.25 -5.79 6.42
CA GLY A 626 -5.47 -4.51 5.73
C GLY A 626 -4.73 -4.40 4.38
N ILE A 627 -4.65 -3.18 3.85
CA ILE A 627 -4.17 -2.92 2.48
C ILE A 627 -2.69 -3.33 2.28
N GLY A 628 -2.31 -3.77 1.08
CA GLY A 628 -0.93 -4.03 0.65
C GLY A 628 -0.69 -3.83 -0.86
N GLY A 629 0.52 -4.12 -1.32
CA GLY A 629 1.02 -3.83 -2.68
C GLY A 629 2.33 -3.03 -2.66
N PHE A 630 3.03 -2.91 -3.79
CA PHE A 630 4.35 -2.27 -3.83
C PHE A 630 4.30 -0.78 -3.50
N ALA A 631 3.31 -0.04 -4.01
CA ALA A 631 3.13 1.38 -3.72
C ALA A 631 3.08 1.63 -2.21
N LYS A 632 2.18 0.93 -1.51
CA LYS A 632 2.08 1.02 -0.05
C LYS A 632 3.36 0.57 0.65
N ALA A 633 4.00 -0.52 0.22
CA ALA A 633 5.22 -1.03 0.86
C ALA A 633 6.42 -0.07 0.78
N PHE A 634 6.53 0.73 -0.30
CA PHE A 634 7.54 1.79 -0.41
C PHE A 634 7.15 3.06 0.35
N LEU A 635 5.88 3.47 0.29
CA LEU A 635 5.37 4.68 0.95
C LEU A 635 5.33 4.56 2.48
N GLU A 636 4.89 3.42 3.05
CA GLU A 636 5.00 3.10 4.49
C GLU A 636 6.45 3.16 5.00
N ARG A 637 7.43 3.05 4.10
CA ARG A 637 8.87 3.02 4.41
C ARG A 637 9.58 4.35 4.18
N GLY A 638 8.83 5.39 3.77
CA GLY A 638 9.29 6.78 3.70
C GLY A 638 9.59 7.31 2.30
N ALA A 639 9.29 6.56 1.22
CA ALA A 639 9.52 7.02 -0.15
C ALA A 639 8.86 8.39 -0.41
N GLY A 640 9.50 9.21 -1.25
CA GLY A 640 9.01 10.53 -1.64
C GLY A 640 8.05 10.47 -2.82
N VAL A 641 8.37 9.60 -3.79
CA VAL A 641 7.54 9.32 -4.97
C VAL A 641 7.52 7.82 -5.23
N PHE A 642 6.37 7.27 -5.61
CA PHE A 642 6.24 5.92 -6.16
C PHE A 642 5.50 5.92 -7.49
N VAL A 643 6.00 5.19 -8.49
CA VAL A 643 5.38 5.03 -9.81
C VAL A 643 5.36 3.55 -10.22
N GLY A 644 4.25 3.10 -10.82
CA GLY A 644 4.12 1.78 -11.43
C GLY A 644 2.82 1.66 -12.24
N SER A 645 2.62 0.57 -12.99
CA SER A 645 1.43 0.42 -13.84
C SER A 645 0.29 -0.39 -13.17
N LEU A 646 -0.96 -0.03 -13.42
CA LEU A 646 -2.17 -0.68 -12.91
C LEU A 646 -2.62 -1.90 -13.75
N TRP A 647 -2.08 -2.05 -14.96
CA TRP A 647 -2.27 -3.21 -15.84
C TRP A 647 -1.02 -3.42 -16.73
N SER A 648 -1.06 -4.43 -17.60
CA SER A 648 0.04 -4.70 -18.54
C SER A 648 0.29 -3.55 -19.52
N VAL A 649 1.56 -3.12 -19.63
CA VAL A 649 2.03 -2.07 -20.54
C VAL A 649 2.93 -2.65 -21.63
N GLY A 650 3.05 -1.97 -22.78
CA GLY A 650 3.98 -2.37 -23.84
C GLY A 650 5.42 -1.92 -23.57
N ASP A 651 6.43 -2.75 -23.88
CA ASP A 651 7.87 -2.46 -23.67
C ASP A 651 8.32 -1.12 -24.29
N TYR A 652 7.89 -0.81 -25.52
CA TYR A 652 8.22 0.47 -26.18
C TYR A 652 7.51 1.70 -25.57
N PRO A 653 6.18 1.68 -25.35
CA PRO A 653 5.51 2.72 -24.57
C PRO A 653 6.04 2.92 -23.15
N ALA A 654 6.40 1.83 -22.47
CA ALA A 654 6.90 1.86 -21.09
C ALA A 654 8.21 2.65 -20.98
N ARG A 655 9.11 2.47 -21.94
CA ARG A 655 10.30 3.32 -22.10
C ARG A 655 9.92 4.76 -22.47
N THR A 656 8.98 4.94 -23.39
CA THR A 656 8.54 6.27 -23.87
C THR A 656 7.98 7.14 -22.74
N PHE A 657 7.13 6.57 -21.89
CA PHE A 657 6.63 7.20 -20.67
C PHE A 657 7.78 7.54 -19.73
N THR A 658 8.66 6.58 -19.43
CA THR A 658 9.73 6.74 -18.42
C THR A 658 10.77 7.79 -18.82
N GLU A 659 11.22 7.80 -20.07
CA GLU A 659 12.18 8.81 -20.56
C GLU A 659 11.56 10.22 -20.55
N ALA A 660 10.32 10.36 -21.05
CA ALA A 660 9.61 11.65 -21.05
C ALA A 660 9.31 12.19 -19.63
N TRP A 661 8.98 11.30 -18.69
CA TRP A 661 8.70 11.66 -17.29
C TRP A 661 9.95 12.18 -16.58
N TYR A 662 11.08 11.47 -16.72
CA TYR A 662 12.35 11.88 -16.14
C TYR A 662 12.89 13.17 -16.79
N ASP A 663 12.79 13.33 -18.11
CA ASP A 663 13.25 14.55 -18.78
C ASP A 663 12.43 15.79 -18.38
N ALA A 664 11.11 15.65 -18.17
CA ALA A 664 10.28 16.73 -17.64
C ALA A 664 10.67 17.10 -16.20
N LEU A 665 10.88 16.12 -15.31
CA LEU A 665 11.35 16.37 -13.94
C LEU A 665 12.73 17.06 -13.93
N LEU A 666 13.68 16.61 -14.77
CA LEU A 666 15.00 17.23 -14.93
C LEU A 666 14.93 18.65 -15.50
N SER A 667 13.90 18.94 -16.31
CA SER A 667 13.61 20.28 -16.83
C SER A 667 12.93 21.20 -15.80
N GLY A 668 12.64 20.71 -14.60
CA GLY A 668 12.01 21.48 -13.51
C GLY A 668 10.49 21.57 -13.58
N SER A 669 9.83 20.77 -14.41
CA SER A 669 8.37 20.59 -14.38
C SER A 669 7.93 19.97 -13.04
N PRO A 670 6.79 20.38 -12.46
CA PRO A 670 6.19 19.67 -11.33
C PRO A 670 5.78 18.23 -11.67
N LEU A 671 5.70 17.37 -10.66
CA LEU A 671 5.36 15.95 -10.77
C LEU A 671 4.06 15.68 -11.56
N SER A 672 3.01 16.48 -11.36
CA SER A 672 1.75 16.34 -12.10
C SER A 672 1.92 16.69 -13.59
N GLU A 673 2.66 17.75 -13.89
CA GLU A 673 2.94 18.21 -15.27
C GLU A 673 3.83 17.18 -16.00
N ALA A 674 4.91 16.71 -15.36
CA ALA A 674 5.76 15.65 -15.87
C ALA A 674 4.96 14.35 -16.15
N THR A 675 3.96 14.06 -15.32
CA THR A 675 3.05 12.93 -15.51
C THR A 675 2.08 13.15 -16.68
N ILE A 676 1.52 14.35 -16.86
CA ILE A 676 0.70 14.70 -18.04
C ILE A 676 1.54 14.57 -19.32
N LEU A 677 2.75 15.13 -19.34
CA LEU A 677 3.66 15.09 -20.49
C LEU A 677 4.03 13.65 -20.87
N ALA A 678 4.37 12.81 -19.90
CA ALA A 678 4.68 11.40 -20.12
C ALA A 678 3.47 10.60 -20.64
N ARG A 679 2.28 10.82 -20.06
CA ARG A 679 0.99 10.25 -20.52
C ARG A 679 0.69 10.66 -21.97
N GLU A 680 0.86 11.93 -22.31
CA GLU A 680 0.60 12.46 -23.66
C GLU A 680 1.62 11.97 -24.70
N GLN A 681 2.91 11.82 -24.34
CA GLN A 681 3.92 11.26 -25.23
C GLN A 681 3.69 9.76 -25.50
N ALA A 682 3.32 8.98 -24.49
CA ALA A 682 2.91 7.59 -24.69
C ALA A 682 1.68 7.49 -25.62
N ARG A 683 0.65 8.29 -25.37
CA ARG A 683 -0.56 8.36 -26.22
C ARG A 683 -0.23 8.75 -27.67
N ARG A 684 0.69 9.69 -27.90
CA ARG A 684 1.19 10.07 -29.23
C ARG A 684 2.03 9.00 -29.92
N ALA A 685 2.69 8.13 -29.16
CA ALA A 685 3.36 6.93 -29.67
C ALA A 685 2.37 5.79 -30.02
N HIS A 686 1.06 6.08 -30.07
CA HIS A 686 -0.04 5.13 -30.24
C HIS A 686 -0.09 4.03 -29.17
N ASP A 687 0.37 4.34 -27.96
CA ASP A 687 0.10 3.49 -26.81
C ASP A 687 -1.34 3.64 -26.34
N ALA A 688 -2.05 2.51 -26.25
CA ALA A 688 -3.36 2.47 -25.62
C ALA A 688 -3.26 2.35 -24.08
N THR A 689 -2.11 1.91 -23.55
CA THR A 689 -1.84 1.75 -22.11
C THR A 689 -1.35 3.03 -21.44
N TRP A 690 -1.50 4.19 -22.10
CA TRP A 690 -0.99 5.49 -21.65
C TRP A 690 -1.52 5.96 -20.28
N LEU A 691 -2.74 5.53 -19.89
CA LEU A 691 -3.32 5.78 -18.55
C LEU A 691 -2.92 4.77 -17.47
N ALA A 692 -2.16 3.72 -17.79
CA ALA A 692 -1.85 2.64 -16.85
C ALA A 692 -1.00 3.10 -15.65
N TYR A 693 -0.19 4.15 -15.81
CA TYR A 693 0.72 4.61 -14.77
C TYR A 693 0.00 5.37 -13.66
N VAL A 694 0.02 4.79 -12.47
CA VAL A 694 -0.30 5.48 -11.21
C VAL A 694 0.98 6.13 -10.66
N VAL A 695 0.85 7.39 -10.24
CA VAL A 695 1.93 8.20 -9.66
C VAL A 695 1.50 8.65 -8.28
N TYR A 696 2.29 8.31 -7.26
CA TYR A 696 2.11 8.76 -5.89
C TYR A 696 3.17 9.83 -5.55
N GLY A 697 2.75 11.01 -5.11
CA GLY A 697 3.63 12.11 -4.70
C GLY A 697 2.86 13.44 -4.52
N HIS A 698 3.57 14.52 -4.17
CA HIS A 698 2.97 15.86 -4.20
C HIS A 698 2.89 16.32 -5.66
N PRO A 699 1.75 16.80 -6.20
CA PRO A 699 1.67 17.17 -7.62
C PRO A 699 2.63 18.32 -7.97
N HIS A 700 2.83 19.26 -7.04
CA HIS A 700 3.78 20.36 -7.22
C HIS A 700 5.23 19.98 -6.90
N ALA A 701 5.53 18.70 -6.58
CA ALA A 701 6.88 18.27 -6.28
C ALA A 701 7.82 18.52 -7.47
N LYS A 702 8.97 19.13 -7.21
CA LYS A 702 10.01 19.36 -8.23
C LYS A 702 11.30 18.64 -7.86
N LEU A 703 12.01 18.15 -8.87
CA LEU A 703 13.39 17.71 -8.71
C LEU A 703 14.27 18.95 -8.53
N ALA A 704 14.96 19.04 -7.39
CA ALA A 704 15.99 20.03 -7.17
C ALA A 704 17.13 19.83 -8.20
N PRO A 705 17.79 20.91 -8.68
CA PRO A 705 18.95 20.80 -9.55
C PRO A 705 19.98 19.81 -9.00
N LEU A 706 20.50 18.95 -9.87
CA LEU A 706 21.49 17.94 -9.50
C LEU A 706 22.69 18.62 -8.85
N SER A 707 22.98 18.25 -7.60
CA SER A 707 24.07 18.86 -6.83
C SER A 707 25.41 18.37 -7.38
N SER A 708 26.28 19.32 -7.73
CA SER A 708 27.63 19.12 -8.28
C SER A 708 28.61 18.55 -7.25
#